data_AF-A0A963S8Q5-F1
#
_entry.id   AF-A0A963S8Q5-F1
#
_cell.length_a   1.000
_cell.length_b   1.000
_cell.length_c   1.000
_cell.angle_alpha   90.00
_cell.angle_beta   90.00
_cell.angle_gamma   90.00
#
_symmetry.space_group_name_H-M   'P 1'
#
loop_
_entity.id
_entity.type
_entity.pdbx_description
1 polymer ?
#
loop_
_entity_poly.entity_id
_entity_poly.type
_entity_poly.pdbx_seq_one_letter_code
_entity_poly.pdbx_strand_id
1 'polypeptide(L)'
;GSVPGLTLNSNGTFSGTPTTAGTFALTVEATDSSGLTGTGTVTITISDAGSGTGDPLAVALNTLPTATAGTPYSTVLGTASGGTAPYVWTIESQGNLPSDITLSSGGVLSGTFGAAGTFNFVVRVTDSSSSAQTSITNATITVDSGSDGGGGVTPTQLTLLTSSPDLPSSGQNPVTLTAIARDDGGVLLQDVTVDFQVTSGDGTLQIVRATTDETGTAQALLSTGGNPRNRTLTIGASAGSVSATDVTVNVTGTTLEVSGATSGAIPLSTTADPNPVTLTFALQDSSGEGIPGATLVVTGAPGGSTSLVTDSSGLAAVDLQFTVAGDYSINAFWDNNSAYATTTTLPLDLTVSNDSFTITVTDDTTGTADVVGIDPGFGNVTVEWRQNGALVPGATITLSTNKGTLGTTSGANPLVTTISSIVPGPATISATGTSSDPAISPVTNQRTIQFTATDPDTLTLQANPSSISVNVPPATSSQSTITATVRDAVQNPVGDIDVTFEIIQDVSGGSLSAGTAKTNFSGQATVVYTAGSSATPENGVIIRATVAGATNSPQTVNLTVSRREVFITLGTGNTITEPNATTYALPYNVLVSDIVGGAVSGATVTLDTVPSQYRKGQHFWNGALWVPVVAVSCFNEDTNGNGILDPGEDTNGNGRLDPGNVVTPSVASVVTDLDGFGDFDVLYAQQYANWISTDLTARTRVGGSEDIEVSSFILPGIASDFNQEDQSPPGQPSPFGVLPTCTLSVEAEASLFLTATPNPLSLSVGGTTLGPLSSVSGSVTVTADLVPSSDLTGSSIVANATSANFVIDITAPSIQTVSGNDALFIVTVENTSTTTSVPVAATGTQVGTVTFALGEAKVVVPVVLTQ
;
A
#
# COMPACT_ATOMS: atom_id res chain seq x y z
N GLY A 1 61.48 45.69 -0.47
CA GLY A 1 60.67 45.50 -1.68
C GLY A 1 59.59 46.56 -1.73
N SER A 2 58.88 46.71 -2.85
CA SER A 2 57.69 47.56 -2.96
C SER A 2 56.57 46.77 -3.65
N VAL A 3 55.31 47.03 -3.25
CA VAL A 3 54.13 46.56 -3.97
C VAL A 3 53.57 47.74 -4.74
N PRO A 4 53.51 47.72 -6.09
CA PRO A 4 52.98 48.82 -6.88
C PRO A 4 51.57 49.22 -6.40
N GLY A 5 51.40 50.49 -6.02
CA GLY A 5 50.13 51.04 -5.54
C GLY A 5 49.90 50.98 -4.03
N LEU A 6 50.77 50.33 -3.25
CA LEU A 6 50.72 50.32 -1.77
C LEU A 6 51.94 51.02 -1.16
N THR A 7 51.71 51.73 -0.05
CA THR A 7 52.76 52.40 0.75
C THR A 7 52.74 51.90 2.19
N LEU A 8 53.90 51.56 2.75
CA LEU A 8 54.05 51.21 4.17
C LEU A 8 54.30 52.48 5.00
N ASN A 9 53.40 52.77 5.94
CA ASN A 9 53.54 53.89 6.86
C ASN A 9 54.42 53.51 8.07
N SER A 10 55.00 54.51 8.73
CA SER A 10 55.90 54.33 9.89
C SER A 10 55.25 53.67 11.12
N ASN A 11 53.92 53.62 11.17
CA ASN A 11 53.14 52.89 12.17
C ASN A 11 52.89 51.41 11.80
N GLY A 12 53.46 50.93 10.68
CA GLY A 12 53.30 49.56 10.20
C GLY A 12 52.07 49.31 9.32
N THR A 13 51.26 50.33 9.02
CA THR A 13 50.07 50.18 8.16
C THR A 13 50.40 50.29 6.68
N PHE A 14 50.00 49.31 5.86
CA PHE A 14 49.99 49.44 4.40
C PHE A 14 48.73 50.16 3.92
N SER A 15 48.86 51.17 3.05
CA SER A 15 47.74 51.93 2.50
C SER A 15 47.92 52.25 1.01
N GLY A 16 46.83 52.26 0.25
CA GLY A 16 46.80 52.54 -1.20
C GLY A 16 45.92 51.54 -1.96
N THR A 17 45.92 51.62 -3.29
CA THR A 17 45.24 50.65 -4.18
C THR A 17 46.30 49.95 -5.02
N PRO A 18 46.50 48.63 -4.90
CA PRO A 18 47.53 47.93 -5.64
C PRO A 18 47.23 47.93 -7.14
N THR A 19 48.26 48.13 -7.97
CA THR A 19 48.10 48.38 -9.42
C THR A 19 48.64 47.26 -10.31
N THR A 20 49.23 46.21 -9.74
CA THR A 20 49.85 45.13 -10.50
C THR A 20 49.70 43.81 -9.75
N ALA A 21 49.15 42.80 -10.43
CA ALA A 21 48.99 41.45 -9.88
C ALA A 21 50.34 40.74 -9.72
N GLY A 22 50.45 39.88 -8.71
CA GLY A 22 51.65 39.10 -8.42
C GLY A 22 51.90 38.91 -6.93
N THR A 23 52.85 38.03 -6.61
CA THR A 23 53.33 37.82 -5.24
C THR A 23 54.59 38.63 -5.00
N PHE A 24 54.54 39.55 -4.04
CA PHE A 24 55.61 40.47 -3.70
C PHE A 24 56.17 40.16 -2.31
N ALA A 25 57.45 39.83 -2.23
CA ALA A 25 58.16 39.69 -0.96
C ALA A 25 58.73 41.05 -0.52
N LEU A 26 58.38 41.46 0.69
CA LEU A 26 58.85 42.69 1.34
C LEU A 26 59.74 42.32 2.52
N THR A 27 60.82 43.05 2.71
CA THR A 27 61.57 43.06 3.97
C THR A 27 61.15 44.33 4.70
N VAL A 28 60.60 44.16 5.91
CA VAL A 28 60.21 45.25 6.80
C VAL A 28 61.24 45.37 7.92
N GLU A 29 61.55 46.61 8.30
CA GLU A 29 62.47 46.93 9.40
C GLU A 29 61.70 47.76 10.43
N ALA A 30 61.77 47.34 11.69
CA ALA A 30 61.20 48.07 12.81
C ALA A 30 62.34 48.57 13.70
N THR A 31 62.25 49.83 14.12
CA THR A 31 63.20 50.48 15.04
C THR A 31 62.50 50.75 16.37
N ASP A 32 63.07 50.28 17.47
CA ASP A 32 62.54 50.56 18.80
C ASP A 32 62.88 51.99 19.27
N SER A 33 62.33 52.39 20.41
CA SER A 33 62.58 53.71 21.00
C SER A 33 64.02 53.94 21.44
N SER A 34 64.85 52.88 21.50
CA SER A 34 66.27 52.94 21.80
C SER A 34 67.14 53.01 20.54
N GLY A 35 66.53 53.01 19.34
CA GLY A 35 67.22 53.07 18.05
C GLY A 35 67.75 51.73 17.56
N LEU A 36 67.41 50.62 18.23
CA LEU A 36 67.78 49.28 17.77
C LEU A 36 66.79 48.80 16.72
N THR A 37 67.28 48.14 15.67
CA THR A 37 66.43 47.67 14.57
C THR A 37 66.37 46.16 14.45
N GLY A 38 65.22 45.66 14.01
CA GLY A 38 64.98 44.26 13.68
C GLY A 38 64.27 44.16 12.33
N THR A 39 64.66 43.17 11.52
CA THR A 39 64.07 42.96 10.18
C THR A 39 63.26 41.67 10.13
N GLY A 40 62.22 41.67 9.29
CA GLY A 40 61.36 40.51 9.02
C GLY A 40 60.89 40.53 7.57
N THR A 41 60.49 39.37 7.04
CA THR A 41 59.94 39.25 5.68
C THR A 41 58.42 39.08 5.71
N VAL A 42 57.73 39.78 4.83
CA VAL A 42 56.28 39.71 4.64
C VAL A 42 56.00 39.50 3.16
N THR A 43 55.20 38.49 2.83
CA THR A 43 54.74 38.24 1.44
C THR A 43 53.33 38.79 1.26
N ILE A 44 53.13 39.62 0.25
CA ILE A 44 51.83 40.16 -0.14
C ILE A 44 51.48 39.65 -1.54
N THR A 45 50.35 38.98 -1.68
CA THR A 45 49.84 38.50 -2.96
C THR A 45 48.71 39.41 -3.42
N ILE A 46 48.85 39.99 -4.62
CA ILE A 46 47.83 40.80 -5.29
C ILE A 46 47.26 39.98 -6.45
N SER A 47 45.96 39.70 -6.44
CA SER A 47 45.24 39.04 -7.53
C SER A 47 44.91 40.01 -8.68
N ASP A 48 44.81 39.49 -9.91
CA ASP A 48 44.44 40.27 -11.09
C ASP A 48 42.92 40.49 -11.15
N ALA A 49 42.48 41.72 -11.42
CA ALA A 49 41.08 42.10 -11.49
C ALA A 49 40.41 41.69 -12.83
N GLY A 50 41.17 41.21 -13.82
CA GLY A 50 40.68 40.77 -15.14
C GLY A 50 40.63 39.26 -15.37
N SER A 51 41.06 38.44 -14.39
CA SER A 51 40.88 36.99 -14.42
C SER A 51 39.53 36.65 -13.81
N GLY A 52 38.66 35.92 -14.51
CA GLY A 52 37.32 35.49 -14.08
C GLY A 52 37.29 34.52 -12.88
N THR A 53 38.16 34.73 -11.90
CA THR A 53 38.28 34.03 -10.62
C THR A 53 37.90 34.96 -9.47
N GLY A 54 36.96 35.89 -9.68
CA GLY A 54 36.28 36.53 -8.54
C GLY A 54 35.62 35.44 -7.70
N ASP A 55 35.62 35.58 -6.38
CA ASP A 55 34.90 34.65 -5.49
C ASP A 55 33.51 34.41 -6.09
N PRO A 56 33.13 33.15 -6.36
CA PRO A 56 31.90 32.86 -7.07
C PRO A 56 30.73 33.49 -6.33
N LEU A 57 29.82 34.13 -7.06
CA LEU A 57 28.60 34.69 -6.49
C LEU A 57 27.86 33.57 -5.73
N ALA A 58 27.83 33.71 -4.40
CA ALA A 58 27.22 32.79 -3.47
C ALA A 58 26.03 33.46 -2.79
N VAL A 59 24.95 32.69 -2.64
CA VAL A 59 23.72 33.14 -2.01
C VAL A 59 23.46 32.30 -0.77
N ALA A 60 23.24 32.96 0.37
CA ALA A 60 22.83 32.32 1.61
C ALA A 60 21.41 32.81 1.94
N LEU A 61 20.44 31.89 1.91
CA LEU A 61 19.06 32.21 2.31
C LEU A 61 18.93 32.21 3.83
N ASN A 62 18.09 33.10 4.33
CA ASN A 62 17.64 33.09 5.72
C ASN A 62 16.58 32.00 5.90
N THR A 63 16.50 31.43 7.10
CA THR A 63 15.28 30.73 7.51
C THR A 63 14.15 31.75 7.61
N LEU A 64 13.16 31.65 6.72
CA LEU A 64 12.06 32.61 6.66
C LEU A 64 11.10 32.35 7.84
N PRO A 65 10.67 33.40 8.58
CA PRO A 65 9.61 33.26 9.57
C PRO A 65 8.33 32.72 8.93
N THR A 66 7.65 31.80 9.61
CA THR A 66 6.33 31.31 9.18
C THR A 66 5.36 32.49 9.05
N ALA A 67 4.67 32.54 7.92
CA ALA A 67 3.62 33.51 7.64
C ALA A 67 2.27 33.00 8.14
N THR A 68 1.27 33.87 8.24
CA THR A 68 -0.11 33.48 8.57
C THR A 68 -1.03 33.93 7.45
N ALA A 69 -1.89 33.03 6.97
CA ALA A 69 -2.85 33.32 5.92
C ALA A 69 -3.69 34.56 6.29
N GLY A 70 -3.92 35.44 5.31
CA GLY A 70 -4.64 36.70 5.49
C GLY A 70 -3.86 37.82 6.20
N THR A 71 -2.64 37.57 6.71
CA THR A 71 -1.81 38.58 7.39
C THR A 71 -0.73 39.13 6.45
N PRO A 72 -0.50 40.46 6.41
CA PRO A 72 0.62 41.03 5.66
C PRO A 72 1.97 40.48 6.12
N TYR A 73 2.80 40.10 5.15
CA TYR A 73 4.12 39.51 5.37
C TYR A 73 5.20 40.33 4.66
N SER A 74 6.34 40.52 5.31
CA SER A 74 7.51 41.22 4.74
C SER A 74 8.79 40.72 5.40
N THR A 75 9.70 40.13 4.64
CA THR A 75 11.00 39.63 5.15
C THR A 75 12.11 39.75 4.10
N VAL A 76 13.37 39.69 4.55
CA VAL A 76 14.54 39.64 3.66
C VAL A 76 14.90 38.17 3.39
N LEU A 77 14.97 37.77 2.12
CA LEU A 77 15.21 36.40 1.70
C LEU A 77 16.58 35.85 2.10
N GLY A 78 17.61 36.68 2.05
CA GLY A 78 18.97 36.22 2.29
C GLY A 78 20.02 37.29 2.04
N THR A 79 21.27 36.86 2.00
CA THR A 79 22.43 37.69 1.66
C THR A 79 23.18 37.10 0.47
N ALA A 80 23.80 37.97 -0.32
CA ALA A 80 24.68 37.59 -1.42
C ALA A 80 26.11 38.03 -1.10
N SER A 81 27.07 37.21 -1.51
CA SER A 81 28.51 37.40 -1.30
C SER A 81 29.30 36.88 -2.50
N GLY A 82 30.58 37.23 -2.64
CA GLY A 82 31.30 37.02 -3.91
C GLY A 82 30.81 37.96 -5.02
N GLY A 83 31.25 37.75 -6.26
CA GLY A 83 30.91 38.63 -7.40
C GLY A 83 31.19 40.12 -7.16
N THR A 84 30.53 40.98 -7.93
CA THR A 84 30.64 42.46 -7.87
C THR A 84 29.32 43.11 -7.48
N ALA A 85 29.21 43.67 -6.28
CA ALA A 85 28.04 44.45 -5.85
C ALA A 85 27.85 45.74 -6.69
N PRO A 86 26.61 46.22 -6.94
CA PRO A 86 25.34 45.79 -6.32
C PRO A 86 24.78 44.48 -6.87
N TYR A 87 24.01 43.79 -6.03
CA TYR A 87 23.30 42.56 -6.41
C TYR A 87 21.82 42.86 -6.71
N VAL A 88 21.28 42.19 -7.72
CA VAL A 88 19.86 42.28 -8.11
C VAL A 88 19.20 40.93 -7.92
N TRP A 89 18.13 40.91 -7.11
CA TRP A 89 17.31 39.73 -6.86
C TRP A 89 16.07 39.72 -7.77
N THR A 90 15.78 38.59 -8.40
CA THR A 90 14.58 38.37 -9.20
C THR A 90 13.98 37.00 -8.91
N ILE A 91 12.67 36.86 -9.11
CA ILE A 91 12.03 35.54 -9.14
C ILE A 91 12.33 34.95 -10.52
N GLU A 92 13.08 33.85 -10.54
CA GLU A 92 13.40 33.11 -11.77
C GLU A 92 12.22 32.23 -12.18
N SER A 93 11.63 31.54 -11.21
CA SER A 93 10.41 30.75 -11.37
C SER A 93 9.49 31.02 -10.21
N GLN A 94 8.24 31.39 -10.52
CA GLN A 94 7.24 31.75 -9.52
C GLN A 94 6.76 30.54 -8.70
N GLY A 95 6.99 29.31 -9.19
CA GLY A 95 6.57 28.10 -8.50
C GLY A 95 5.08 28.16 -8.14
N ASN A 96 4.75 27.89 -6.88
CA ASN A 96 3.39 28.05 -6.35
C ASN A 96 3.20 29.37 -5.58
N LEU A 97 4.16 30.28 -5.60
CA LEU A 97 4.07 31.56 -4.91
C LEU A 97 2.91 32.40 -5.48
N PRO A 98 1.95 32.85 -4.66
CA PRO A 98 0.82 33.64 -5.14
C PRO A 98 1.29 34.90 -5.87
N SER A 99 0.55 35.33 -6.91
CA SER A 99 0.84 36.55 -7.69
C SER A 99 0.95 37.81 -6.84
N ASP A 100 0.34 37.78 -5.67
CA ASP A 100 0.18 38.89 -4.74
C ASP A 100 1.41 39.03 -3.82
N ILE A 101 2.34 38.08 -3.90
CA ILE A 101 3.65 38.13 -3.25
C ILE A 101 4.70 38.60 -4.26
N THR A 102 5.47 39.60 -3.88
CA THR A 102 6.47 40.24 -4.73
C THR A 102 7.85 40.19 -4.10
N LEU A 103 8.88 40.07 -4.93
CA LEU A 103 10.28 40.18 -4.54
C LEU A 103 10.85 41.49 -5.08
N SER A 104 11.34 42.35 -4.19
CA SER A 104 12.08 43.55 -4.59
C SER A 104 13.50 43.20 -5.06
N SER A 105 14.09 44.08 -5.88
CA SER A 105 15.47 43.92 -6.38
C SER A 105 16.53 43.87 -5.26
N GLY A 106 16.20 44.32 -4.05
CA GLY A 106 17.04 44.23 -2.86
C GLY A 106 16.87 42.96 -2.03
N GLY A 107 16.07 41.98 -2.49
CA GLY A 107 15.88 40.69 -1.82
C GLY A 107 14.79 40.68 -0.73
N VAL A 108 13.89 41.67 -0.70
CA VAL A 108 12.74 41.69 0.23
C VAL A 108 11.53 41.03 -0.41
N LEU A 109 11.03 39.96 0.19
CA LEU A 109 9.78 39.28 -0.16
C LEU A 109 8.63 39.90 0.64
N SER A 110 7.56 40.34 -0.04
CA SER A 110 6.42 41.00 0.62
C SER A 110 5.09 40.77 -0.07
N GLY A 111 3.99 40.73 0.70
CA GLY A 111 2.63 40.57 0.21
C GLY A 111 1.67 40.05 1.29
N THR A 112 0.53 39.48 0.88
CA THR A 112 -0.41 38.78 1.79
C THR A 112 -0.75 37.42 1.20
N PHE A 113 -0.53 36.35 1.97
CA PHE A 113 -0.85 34.99 1.52
C PHE A 113 -2.34 34.73 1.69
N GLY A 114 -3.04 34.41 0.59
CA GLY A 114 -4.48 34.15 0.61
C GLY A 114 -4.88 32.78 1.18
N ALA A 115 -3.96 31.83 1.23
CA ALA A 115 -4.18 30.49 1.75
C ALA A 115 -2.94 29.99 2.50
N ALA A 116 -3.16 29.06 3.43
CA ALA A 116 -2.08 28.33 4.09
C ALA A 116 -1.45 27.28 3.18
N GLY A 117 -0.23 26.89 3.54
CA GLY A 117 0.57 25.91 2.83
C GLY A 117 2.02 26.34 2.71
N THR A 118 2.82 25.47 2.10
CA THR A 118 4.23 25.73 1.84
C THR A 118 4.41 26.19 0.40
N PHE A 119 5.00 27.36 0.23
CA PHE A 119 5.25 28.00 -1.05
C PHE A 119 6.74 27.94 -1.39
N ASN A 120 7.06 27.24 -2.47
CA ASN A 120 8.39 27.09 -3.04
C ASN A 120 8.51 27.94 -4.31
N PHE A 121 9.60 28.68 -4.44
CA PHE A 121 9.89 29.49 -5.62
C PHE A 121 11.41 29.58 -5.83
N VAL A 122 11.82 29.86 -7.06
CA VAL A 122 13.23 29.92 -7.43
C VAL A 122 13.63 31.38 -7.57
N VAL A 123 14.72 31.77 -6.91
CA VAL A 123 15.27 33.12 -6.99
C VAL A 123 16.61 33.12 -7.70
N ARG A 124 16.82 34.14 -8.53
CA ARG A 124 18.10 34.46 -9.17
C ARG A 124 18.68 35.70 -8.50
N VAL A 125 19.96 35.63 -8.18
CA VAL A 125 20.77 36.79 -7.82
C VAL A 125 21.78 37.03 -8.93
N THR A 126 21.86 38.28 -9.41
CA THR A 126 22.79 38.70 -10.45
C THR A 126 23.72 39.78 -9.89
N ASP A 127 25.03 39.66 -10.14
CA ASP A 127 26.00 40.69 -9.80
C ASP A 127 26.09 41.78 -10.89
N SER A 128 26.83 42.86 -10.61
CA SER A 128 26.96 44.02 -11.51
C SER A 128 28.18 43.97 -12.43
N SER A 129 28.88 42.83 -12.51
CA SER A 129 30.10 42.73 -13.30
C SER A 129 29.81 42.77 -14.81
N SER A 130 30.83 43.13 -15.62
CA SER A 130 30.68 43.20 -17.08
C SER A 130 30.40 41.84 -17.75
N SER A 131 30.75 40.74 -17.06
CA SER A 131 30.33 39.37 -17.35
C SER A 131 29.54 38.86 -16.15
N ALA A 132 28.29 39.33 -16.03
CA ALA A 132 27.49 39.15 -14.81
C ALA A 132 27.45 37.69 -14.34
N GLN A 133 27.85 37.47 -13.09
CA GLN A 133 27.68 36.18 -12.43
C GLN A 133 26.24 36.06 -11.93
N THR A 134 25.67 34.85 -12.06
CA THR A 134 24.33 34.55 -11.57
C THR A 134 24.36 33.35 -10.65
N SER A 135 23.62 33.44 -9.54
CA SER A 135 23.44 32.35 -8.60
C SER A 135 21.93 32.11 -8.44
N ILE A 136 21.50 30.87 -8.61
CA ILE A 136 20.10 30.47 -8.56
C ILE A 136 19.92 29.56 -7.35
N THR A 137 18.92 29.85 -6.51
CA THR A 137 18.64 29.07 -5.31
C THR A 137 17.13 28.95 -5.07
N ASN A 138 16.72 27.87 -4.41
CA ASN A 138 15.33 27.59 -4.06
C ASN A 138 15.01 28.22 -2.71
N ALA A 139 13.93 29.01 -2.67
CA ALA A 139 13.40 29.58 -1.44
C ALA A 139 12.06 28.94 -1.10
N THR A 140 11.83 28.74 0.20
CA THR A 140 10.61 28.14 0.74
C THR A 140 10.05 29.03 1.84
N ILE A 141 8.74 29.24 1.84
CA ILE A 141 8.00 29.90 2.92
C ILE A 141 6.79 29.08 3.33
N THR A 142 6.65 28.82 4.63
CA THR A 142 5.47 28.18 5.21
C THR A 142 4.47 29.23 5.65
N VAL A 143 3.19 29.00 5.35
CA VAL A 143 2.07 29.85 5.75
C VAL A 143 1.09 29.00 6.56
N ASP A 144 0.89 29.36 7.82
CA ASP A 144 -0.12 28.72 8.67
C ASP A 144 -1.53 29.23 8.35
N SER A 145 -2.54 28.41 8.60
CA SER A 145 -3.98 28.68 8.34
C SER A 145 -4.57 29.82 9.17
N GLY A 146 -3.80 30.44 10.06
CA GLY A 146 -4.35 31.29 11.10
C GLY A 146 -5.08 30.41 12.12
N SER A 147 -4.80 30.64 13.40
CA SER A 147 -5.45 29.91 14.48
C SER A 147 -6.89 30.36 14.65
N ASP A 148 -7.77 29.91 13.75
CA ASP A 148 -9.20 29.91 14.02
C ASP A 148 -9.50 28.70 14.90
N GLY A 149 -9.69 28.96 16.20
CA GLY A 149 -10.07 28.00 17.22
C GLY A 149 -11.48 27.43 17.03
N GLY A 150 -11.69 26.66 15.96
CA GLY A 150 -12.88 25.84 15.74
C GLY A 150 -12.69 24.46 16.38
N GLY A 151 -13.63 24.04 17.24
CA GLY A 151 -13.59 22.81 18.04
C GLY A 151 -13.59 21.49 17.26
N GLY A 152 -12.51 21.21 16.54
CA GLY A 152 -12.20 19.89 15.97
C GLY A 152 -11.77 18.91 17.06
N VAL A 153 -12.24 17.67 16.95
CA VAL A 153 -11.81 16.55 17.80
C VAL A 153 -10.30 16.33 17.63
N THR A 154 -9.54 16.24 18.73
CA THR A 154 -8.11 15.95 18.66
C THR A 154 -7.92 14.44 18.47
N PRO A 155 -7.28 13.97 17.39
CA PRO A 155 -7.00 12.55 17.23
C PRO A 155 -5.96 12.07 18.24
N THR A 156 -6.02 10.80 18.61
CA THR A 156 -4.96 10.12 19.38
C THR A 156 -3.97 9.44 18.44
N GLN A 157 -4.40 9.07 17.23
CA GLN A 157 -3.58 8.43 16.22
C GLN A 157 -3.78 9.07 14.84
N LEU A 158 -2.67 9.26 14.12
CA LEU A 158 -2.66 9.73 12.75
C LEU A 158 -1.80 8.79 11.90
N THR A 159 -2.34 8.32 10.77
CA THR A 159 -1.61 7.47 9.81
C THR A 159 -1.53 8.20 8.48
N LEU A 160 -0.36 8.20 7.84
CA LEU A 160 -0.15 8.76 6.51
C LEU A 160 0.14 7.63 5.52
N LEU A 161 -0.54 7.65 4.37
CA LEU A 161 -0.41 6.69 3.29
C LEU A 161 -0.10 7.41 1.98
N THR A 162 0.61 6.74 1.09
CA THR A 162 0.88 7.19 -0.29
C THR A 162 0.26 6.21 -1.30
N SER A 163 -0.25 6.71 -2.42
CA SER A 163 -0.77 5.88 -3.51
C SER A 163 0.33 5.17 -4.32
N SER A 164 1.58 5.65 -4.22
CA SER A 164 2.75 5.06 -4.88
C SER A 164 4.03 5.40 -4.12
N PRO A 165 5.01 4.48 -4.02
CA PRO A 165 6.34 4.79 -3.51
C PRO A 165 7.19 5.57 -4.51
N ASP A 166 6.79 5.63 -5.78
CA ASP A 166 7.53 6.28 -6.86
C ASP A 166 6.69 7.38 -7.53
N LEU A 167 7.36 8.48 -7.89
CA LEU A 167 6.82 9.62 -8.61
C LEU A 167 7.66 9.82 -9.89
N PRO A 168 7.06 9.76 -11.10
CA PRO A 168 7.81 9.95 -12.34
C PRO A 168 8.46 11.35 -12.41
N SER A 169 9.71 11.44 -12.84
CA SER A 169 10.46 12.69 -12.89
C SER A 169 9.91 13.73 -13.85
N SER A 170 9.15 13.31 -14.87
CA SER A 170 8.39 14.21 -15.77
C SER A 170 7.37 15.09 -15.04
N GLY A 171 7.02 14.77 -13.78
CA GLY A 171 5.99 15.48 -13.03
C GLY A 171 4.57 15.20 -13.52
N GLN A 172 4.41 14.37 -14.55
CA GLN A 172 3.10 13.87 -14.97
C GLN A 172 2.64 12.79 -13.98
N ASN A 173 1.36 12.86 -13.58
CA ASN A 173 0.72 11.98 -12.59
C ASN A 173 1.23 12.18 -11.14
N PRO A 174 0.67 13.17 -10.40
CA PRO A 174 1.03 13.38 -9.00
C PRO A 174 0.62 12.19 -8.12
N VAL A 175 1.38 11.98 -7.04
CA VAL A 175 1.13 10.94 -6.03
C VAL A 175 0.09 11.42 -5.03
N THR A 176 -0.92 10.62 -4.73
CA THR A 176 -1.93 10.97 -3.73
C THR A 176 -1.48 10.55 -2.34
N LEU A 177 -1.56 11.49 -1.39
CA LEU A 177 -1.30 11.30 0.03
C LEU A 177 -2.62 11.29 0.78
N THR A 178 -2.82 10.31 1.65
CA THR A 178 -4.03 10.17 2.47
C THR A 178 -3.65 10.10 3.93
N ALA A 179 -4.11 11.05 4.73
CA ALA A 179 -3.99 11.00 6.18
C ALA A 179 -5.30 10.48 6.80
N ILE A 180 -5.20 9.57 7.76
CA ILE A 180 -6.33 8.95 8.45
C ILE A 180 -6.22 9.28 9.94
N ALA A 181 -7.23 9.94 10.50
CA ALA A 181 -7.28 10.33 11.89
C ALA A 181 -8.18 9.38 12.70
N ARG A 182 -7.69 8.94 13.87
CA ARG A 182 -8.42 8.05 14.79
C ARG A 182 -8.34 8.50 16.24
N ASP A 183 -9.35 8.14 17.02
CA ASP A 183 -9.31 8.25 18.48
C ASP A 183 -8.58 7.06 19.14
N ASP A 184 -8.56 7.04 20.48
CA ASP A 184 -7.93 5.98 21.29
C ASP A 184 -8.65 4.62 21.16
N GLY A 185 -9.92 4.63 20.74
CA GLY A 185 -10.71 3.44 20.44
C GLY A 185 -10.50 2.91 19.02
N GLY A 186 -9.67 3.59 18.20
CA GLY A 186 -9.44 3.24 16.80
C GLY A 186 -10.57 3.66 15.85
N VAL A 187 -11.52 4.48 16.31
CA VAL A 187 -12.64 4.98 15.52
C VAL A 187 -12.17 6.14 14.65
N LEU A 188 -12.64 6.20 13.40
CA LEU A 188 -12.33 7.24 12.42
C LEU A 188 -12.94 8.58 12.85
N LEU A 189 -12.15 9.65 12.82
CA LEU A 189 -12.57 10.97 13.26
C LEU A 189 -12.78 11.91 12.08
N GLN A 190 -13.99 12.47 11.96
CA GLN A 190 -14.34 13.53 11.03
C GLN A 190 -13.95 14.92 11.58
N ASP A 191 -13.78 15.90 10.69
CA ASP A 191 -13.50 17.31 11.01
C ASP A 191 -12.16 17.57 11.74
N VAL A 192 -11.24 16.61 11.64
CA VAL A 192 -9.84 16.78 12.07
C VAL A 192 -9.08 17.54 10.99
N THR A 193 -8.51 18.69 11.34
CA THR A 193 -7.62 19.42 10.41
C THR A 193 -6.23 18.79 10.42
N VAL A 194 -5.78 18.37 9.24
CA VAL A 194 -4.46 17.78 8.98
C VAL A 194 -3.61 18.77 8.21
N ASP A 195 -2.39 19.00 8.71
CA ASP A 195 -1.33 19.73 8.04
C ASP A 195 -0.38 18.75 7.36
N PHE A 196 -0.29 18.82 6.04
CA PHE A 196 0.64 18.02 5.23
C PHE A 196 1.87 18.84 4.90
N GLN A 197 3.05 18.25 5.10
CA GLN A 197 4.32 18.93 4.88
C GLN A 197 5.31 18.03 4.16
N VAL A 198 6.12 18.62 3.28
CA VAL A 198 7.34 17.99 2.78
C VAL A 198 8.41 18.23 3.84
N THR A 199 8.74 17.19 4.60
CA THR A 199 9.72 17.28 5.71
C THR A 199 11.15 17.27 5.21
N SER A 200 11.40 16.68 4.04
CA SER A 200 12.69 16.72 3.34
C SER A 200 12.51 16.62 1.83
N GLY A 201 13.31 17.40 1.10
CA GLY A 201 13.23 17.54 -0.35
C GLY A 201 12.47 18.80 -0.78
N ASP A 202 12.21 18.91 -2.07
CA ASP A 202 11.62 20.10 -2.73
C ASP A 202 10.35 19.78 -3.54
N GLY A 203 9.70 18.66 -3.21
CA GLY A 203 8.38 18.33 -3.75
C GLY A 203 7.36 19.41 -3.39
N THR A 204 6.31 19.52 -4.19
CA THR A 204 5.20 20.44 -3.90
C THR A 204 3.94 19.66 -3.55
N LEU A 205 3.19 20.20 -2.58
CA LEU A 205 1.92 19.65 -2.16
C LEU A 205 0.78 20.57 -2.62
N GLN A 206 -0.22 19.97 -3.26
CA GLN A 206 -1.52 20.60 -3.45
C GLN A 206 -2.49 19.96 -2.47
N ILE A 207 -2.95 20.72 -1.48
CA ILE A 207 -3.92 20.22 -0.51
C ILE A 207 -5.28 20.09 -1.21
N VAL A 208 -5.75 18.85 -1.36
CA VAL A 208 -7.07 18.56 -1.92
C VAL A 208 -8.13 18.78 -0.87
N ARG A 209 -7.85 18.29 0.35
CA ARG A 209 -8.73 18.43 1.51
C ARG A 209 -7.90 18.37 2.79
N ALA A 210 -7.86 19.48 3.52
CA ALA A 210 -7.13 19.59 4.78
C ALA A 210 -7.87 18.93 5.95
N THR A 211 -9.20 18.87 5.92
CA THR A 211 -10.01 18.31 7.01
C THR A 211 -10.47 16.89 6.71
N THR A 212 -10.53 16.04 7.73
CA THR A 212 -11.05 14.69 7.57
C THR A 212 -12.55 14.69 7.26
N ASP A 213 -12.98 13.86 6.30
CA ASP A 213 -14.40 13.68 5.97
C ASP A 213 -15.07 12.63 6.89
N GLU A 214 -16.30 12.24 6.56
CA GLU A 214 -17.06 11.19 7.26
C GLU A 214 -16.34 9.83 7.31
N THR A 215 -15.33 9.62 6.45
CA THR A 215 -14.48 8.42 6.45
C THR A 215 -13.20 8.61 7.26
N GLY A 216 -13.03 9.74 7.94
CA GLY A 216 -11.87 10.08 8.74
C GLY A 216 -10.60 10.38 7.94
N THR A 217 -10.74 10.76 6.66
CA THR A 217 -9.58 10.94 5.76
C THR A 217 -9.38 12.37 5.27
N ALA A 218 -8.13 12.85 5.27
CA ALA A 218 -7.69 14.09 4.63
C ALA A 218 -6.74 13.74 3.46
N GLN A 219 -6.64 14.60 2.44
CA GLN A 219 -5.90 14.28 1.21
C GLN A 219 -5.08 15.45 0.65
N ALA A 220 -3.92 15.11 0.09
CA ALA A 220 -3.06 16.02 -0.67
C ALA A 220 -2.48 15.31 -1.90
N LEU A 221 -2.09 16.08 -2.92
CA LEU A 221 -1.36 15.60 -4.09
C LEU A 221 0.09 16.06 -4.00
N LEU A 222 1.04 15.14 -4.15
CA LEU A 222 2.47 15.37 -4.22
C LEU A 222 2.93 15.40 -5.68
N SER A 223 3.66 16.45 -6.06
CA SER A 223 4.32 16.54 -7.35
C SER A 223 5.82 16.82 -7.21
N THR A 224 6.56 16.76 -8.31
CA THR A 224 8.02 16.92 -8.34
C THR A 224 8.48 18.35 -8.07
N GLY A 225 7.55 19.31 -7.94
CA GLY A 225 7.90 20.73 -7.77
C GLY A 225 8.61 21.34 -8.98
N GLY A 226 8.50 20.69 -10.15
CA GLY A 226 9.19 21.13 -11.37
C GLY A 226 10.69 20.79 -11.41
N ASN A 227 11.23 20.14 -10.38
CA ASN A 227 12.59 19.61 -10.42
C ASN A 227 12.52 18.15 -10.90
N PRO A 228 13.16 17.79 -12.03
CA PRO A 228 13.12 16.43 -12.57
C PRO A 228 14.31 15.56 -12.11
N ARG A 229 15.19 16.00 -11.18
CA ARG A 229 16.30 15.15 -10.70
C ARG A 229 15.79 13.90 -9.97
N ASN A 230 16.46 12.76 -10.15
CA ASN A 230 16.22 11.60 -9.30
C ASN A 230 16.59 11.91 -7.85
N ARG A 231 15.66 11.67 -6.91
CA ARG A 231 15.83 11.97 -5.47
C ARG A 231 14.71 11.37 -4.64
N THR A 232 14.90 11.32 -3.33
CA THR A 232 13.85 10.91 -2.39
C THR A 232 13.22 12.13 -1.73
N LEU A 233 11.90 12.14 -1.67
CA LEU A 233 11.09 13.09 -0.92
C LEU A 233 10.59 12.42 0.36
N THR A 234 10.54 13.17 1.46
CA THR A 234 9.96 12.72 2.72
C THR A 234 8.80 13.64 3.09
N ILE A 235 7.66 13.02 3.41
CA ILE A 235 6.39 13.71 3.61
C ILE A 235 5.87 13.33 5.00
N GLY A 236 5.54 14.35 5.79
CA GLY A 236 4.90 14.21 7.08
C GLY A 236 3.46 14.73 7.04
N ALA A 237 2.67 14.29 8.01
CA ALA A 237 1.35 14.83 8.29
C ALA A 237 1.17 15.00 9.80
N SER A 238 0.53 16.08 10.22
CA SER A 238 0.22 16.32 11.63
C SER A 238 -1.20 16.84 11.83
N ALA A 239 -1.79 16.57 12.98
CA ALA A 239 -3.10 17.05 13.39
C ALA A 239 -3.04 17.45 14.87
N GLY A 240 -3.00 18.74 15.14
CA GLY A 240 -2.75 19.25 16.50
C GLY A 240 -1.36 18.83 17.00
N SER A 241 -1.31 18.06 18.09
CA SER A 241 -0.06 17.55 18.67
C SER A 241 0.35 16.14 18.20
N VAL A 242 -0.45 15.51 17.34
CA VAL A 242 -0.18 14.14 16.86
C VAL A 242 0.40 14.21 15.45
N SER A 243 1.53 13.54 15.23
CA SER A 243 2.17 13.41 13.92
C SER A 243 2.13 11.96 13.46
N ALA A 244 1.88 11.76 12.17
CA ALA A 244 2.04 10.46 11.54
C ALA A 244 3.52 10.13 11.35
N THR A 245 3.83 8.85 11.14
CA THR A 245 5.12 8.44 10.62
C THR A 245 5.29 8.97 9.20
N ASP A 246 6.45 9.56 8.92
CA ASP A 246 6.78 10.08 7.60
C ASP A 246 6.77 8.98 6.52
N VAL A 247 6.31 9.35 5.33
CA VAL A 247 6.32 8.49 4.13
C VAL A 247 7.38 8.99 3.16
N THR A 248 8.09 8.07 2.52
CA THR A 248 9.07 8.39 1.48
C THR A 248 8.53 8.11 0.08
N VAL A 249 8.75 9.04 -0.84
CA VAL A 249 8.41 8.89 -2.26
C VAL A 249 9.65 9.20 -3.11
N ASN A 250 10.03 8.31 -4.01
CA ASN A 250 11.19 8.50 -4.87
C ASN A 250 10.79 9.15 -6.20
N VAL A 251 11.38 10.30 -6.51
CA VAL A 251 11.36 10.84 -7.87
C VAL A 251 12.34 10.02 -8.71
N THR A 252 11.83 9.34 -9.73
CA THR A 252 12.63 8.40 -10.54
C THR A 252 12.38 8.57 -12.04
N GLY A 253 13.30 8.03 -12.84
CA GLY A 253 13.16 7.94 -14.30
C GLY A 253 14.01 8.93 -15.10
N THR A 254 14.70 9.88 -14.46
CA THR A 254 15.64 10.74 -15.17
C THR A 254 16.90 9.99 -15.52
N THR A 255 17.30 10.06 -16.80
CA THR A 255 18.45 9.35 -17.35
C THR A 255 19.45 10.31 -17.95
N LEU A 256 20.73 9.96 -17.85
CA LEU A 256 21.83 10.62 -18.53
C LEU A 256 22.57 9.58 -19.36
N GLU A 257 22.51 9.75 -20.68
CA GLU A 257 23.13 8.84 -21.63
C GLU A 257 24.16 9.58 -22.47
N VAL A 258 25.22 8.87 -22.86
CA VAL A 258 26.20 9.35 -23.83
C VAL A 258 26.10 8.54 -25.12
N SER A 259 26.16 9.24 -26.25
CA SER A 259 26.32 8.68 -27.58
C SER A 259 27.53 9.31 -28.28
N GLY A 260 28.20 8.57 -29.17
CA GLY A 260 29.43 9.04 -29.83
C GLY A 260 30.39 7.91 -30.19
N ALA A 261 31.66 8.24 -30.40
CA ALA A 261 32.69 7.27 -30.81
C ALA A 261 32.82 6.10 -29.82
N THR A 262 32.35 4.91 -30.23
CA THR A 262 32.52 3.66 -29.49
C THR A 262 33.89 3.02 -29.74
N SER A 263 34.28 2.12 -28.83
CA SER A 263 35.60 1.52 -28.73
C SER A 263 36.16 1.01 -30.06
N GLY A 264 37.39 1.45 -30.34
CA GLY A 264 38.14 1.19 -31.56
C GLY A 264 39.16 2.30 -31.72
N ALA A 265 40.44 1.95 -31.85
CA ALA A 265 41.61 2.82 -31.79
C ALA A 265 41.35 4.27 -32.27
N ILE A 266 41.04 5.16 -31.31
CA ILE A 266 40.80 6.58 -31.58
C ILE A 266 42.15 7.23 -31.94
N PRO A 267 42.28 7.96 -33.07
CA PRO A 267 43.50 8.67 -33.42
C PRO A 267 43.95 9.65 -32.35
N LEU A 268 45.27 9.83 -32.29
CA LEU A 268 45.82 11.11 -31.86
C LEU A 268 45.30 12.24 -32.77
N SER A 269 44.67 13.24 -32.16
CA SER A 269 44.12 14.42 -32.81
C SER A 269 44.97 15.66 -32.48
N THR A 270 44.99 16.64 -33.38
CA THR A 270 45.65 17.94 -33.17
C THR A 270 44.63 19.06 -33.27
N THR A 271 44.97 20.28 -32.82
CA THR A 271 44.06 21.43 -32.84
C THR A 271 43.56 21.86 -34.23
N ALA A 272 44.08 21.27 -35.31
CA ALA A 272 43.68 21.52 -36.70
C ALA A 272 42.95 20.31 -37.36
N ASP A 273 42.54 19.31 -36.58
CA ASP A 273 41.85 18.13 -37.09
C ASP A 273 40.45 18.47 -37.62
N PRO A 274 40.12 18.18 -38.90
CA PRO A 274 38.80 18.47 -39.46
C PRO A 274 37.66 17.61 -38.88
N ASN A 275 37.96 16.51 -38.19
CA ASN A 275 36.95 15.58 -37.65
C ASN A 275 37.23 15.26 -36.16
N PRO A 276 36.87 16.14 -35.21
CA PRO A 276 37.07 15.88 -33.78
C PRO A 276 36.21 14.70 -33.27
N VAL A 277 36.60 14.13 -32.13
CA VAL A 277 35.79 13.10 -31.46
C VAL A 277 34.69 13.78 -30.68
N THR A 278 33.50 13.88 -31.27
CA THR A 278 32.33 14.46 -30.61
C THR A 278 31.61 13.41 -29.75
N LEU A 279 31.39 13.73 -28.48
CA LEU A 279 30.47 13.01 -27.61
C LEU A 279 29.23 13.86 -27.39
N THR A 280 28.04 13.24 -27.50
CA THR A 280 26.76 13.88 -27.25
C THR A 280 26.13 13.25 -26.01
N PHE A 281 25.76 14.08 -25.04
CA PHE A 281 25.07 13.68 -23.83
C PHE A 281 23.59 14.05 -23.96
N ALA A 282 22.71 13.10 -23.66
CA ALA A 282 21.28 13.31 -23.59
C ALA A 282 20.82 13.18 -22.14
N LEU A 283 20.19 14.23 -21.63
CA LEU A 283 19.56 14.25 -20.31
C LEU A 283 18.04 14.29 -20.51
N GLN A 284 17.36 13.22 -20.10
CA GLN A 284 15.92 13.04 -20.33
C GLN A 284 15.19 12.73 -19.04
N ASP A 285 13.92 13.13 -18.95
CA ASP A 285 13.03 12.75 -17.86
C ASP A 285 12.39 11.37 -18.07
N SER A 286 11.53 10.95 -17.13
CA SER A 286 10.84 9.66 -17.16
C SER A 286 9.91 9.44 -18.37
N SER A 287 9.55 10.50 -19.09
CA SER A 287 8.72 10.46 -20.30
C SER A 287 9.55 10.47 -21.58
N GLY A 288 10.87 10.61 -21.47
CA GLY A 288 11.79 10.72 -22.60
C GLY A 288 11.95 12.14 -23.14
N GLU A 289 11.34 13.15 -22.50
CA GLU A 289 11.50 14.55 -22.89
C GLU A 289 12.84 15.08 -22.36
N GLY A 290 13.54 15.86 -23.20
CA GLY A 290 14.84 16.41 -22.86
C GLY A 290 14.77 17.49 -21.80
N ILE A 291 15.72 17.51 -20.85
CA ILE A 291 15.78 18.49 -19.76
C ILE A 291 16.73 19.64 -20.16
N PRO A 292 16.21 20.85 -20.47
CA PRO A 292 17.04 21.95 -20.93
C PRO A 292 17.73 22.73 -19.81
N GLY A 293 18.86 23.38 -20.13
CA GLY A 293 19.57 24.28 -19.21
C GLY A 293 20.27 23.59 -18.04
N ALA A 294 20.37 22.26 -18.05
CA ALA A 294 21.05 21.48 -17.03
C ALA A 294 22.57 21.54 -17.23
N THR A 295 23.33 21.74 -16.15
CA THR A 295 24.79 21.76 -16.20
C THR A 295 25.36 20.36 -16.02
N LEU A 296 25.97 19.80 -17.06
CA LEU A 296 26.66 18.52 -17.03
C LEU A 296 28.15 18.76 -16.76
N VAL A 297 28.72 17.99 -15.83
CA VAL A 297 30.15 17.97 -15.53
C VAL A 297 30.73 16.68 -16.09
N VAL A 298 31.50 16.79 -17.17
CA VAL A 298 32.18 15.67 -17.83
C VAL A 298 33.58 15.54 -17.25
N THR A 299 33.94 14.34 -16.84
CA THR A 299 35.23 14.00 -16.22
C THR A 299 35.93 12.87 -16.97
N GLY A 300 37.25 12.74 -16.80
CA GLY A 300 38.05 11.76 -17.54
C GLY A 300 38.42 12.18 -18.97
N ALA A 301 37.91 13.32 -19.45
CA ALA A 301 38.23 13.89 -20.75
C ALA A 301 39.70 14.39 -20.83
N PRO A 302 40.31 14.38 -22.03
CA PRO A 302 41.60 15.03 -22.25
C PRO A 302 41.56 16.50 -21.85
N GLY A 303 42.51 16.95 -21.03
CA GLY A 303 42.54 18.31 -20.50
C GLY A 303 41.82 18.53 -19.17
N GLY A 304 41.16 17.50 -18.61
CA GLY A 304 40.55 17.54 -17.29
C GLY A 304 39.01 17.53 -17.34
N SER A 305 38.39 18.09 -16.31
CA SER A 305 36.92 18.17 -16.24
C SER A 305 36.41 19.37 -17.05
N THR A 306 35.31 19.18 -17.77
CA THR A 306 34.64 20.23 -18.56
C THR A 306 33.17 20.31 -18.20
N SER A 307 32.57 21.50 -18.38
CA SER A 307 31.17 21.76 -18.06
C SER A 307 30.40 22.08 -19.33
N LEU A 308 29.26 21.42 -19.52
CA LEU A 308 28.36 21.60 -20.65
C LEU A 308 26.98 22.00 -20.13
N VAL A 309 26.20 22.69 -20.95
CA VAL A 309 24.81 23.02 -20.65
C VAL A 309 23.93 22.38 -21.70
N THR A 310 22.86 21.70 -21.29
CA THR A 310 21.91 21.09 -22.22
C THR A 310 21.10 22.15 -22.96
N ASP A 311 20.86 21.91 -24.24
CA ASP A 311 20.03 22.75 -25.10
C ASP A 311 18.52 22.53 -24.86
N SER A 312 17.67 23.15 -25.67
CA SER A 312 16.21 23.02 -25.57
C SER A 312 15.67 21.60 -25.75
N SER A 313 16.46 20.70 -26.32
CA SER A 313 16.14 19.28 -26.51
C SER A 313 16.79 18.37 -25.47
N GLY A 314 17.44 18.93 -24.44
CA GLY A 314 18.13 18.17 -23.41
C GLY A 314 19.47 17.59 -23.85
N LEU A 315 20.03 18.05 -24.98
CA LEU A 315 21.28 17.55 -25.53
C LEU A 315 22.45 18.49 -25.22
N ALA A 316 23.63 17.94 -24.96
CA ALA A 316 24.86 18.71 -24.84
C ALA A 316 26.02 17.95 -25.51
N ALA A 317 26.79 18.62 -26.37
CA ALA A 317 27.90 18.00 -27.09
C ALA A 317 29.25 18.58 -26.67
N VAL A 318 30.29 17.75 -26.71
CA VAL A 318 31.68 18.16 -26.52
C VAL A 318 32.59 17.49 -27.53
N ASP A 319 33.49 18.28 -28.10
CA ASP A 319 34.56 17.81 -28.95
C ASP A 319 35.80 17.52 -28.11
N LEU A 320 36.26 16.26 -28.14
CA LEU A 320 37.44 15.80 -27.41
C LEU A 320 38.67 15.75 -28.33
N GLN A 321 39.81 16.19 -27.80
CA GLN A 321 41.11 16.14 -28.47
C GLN A 321 42.08 15.24 -27.70
N PHE A 322 42.45 14.11 -28.30
CA PHE A 322 43.40 13.19 -27.68
C PHE A 322 44.81 13.42 -28.22
N THR A 323 45.69 14.04 -27.41
CA THR A 323 47.10 14.30 -27.80
C THR A 323 48.08 13.25 -27.28
N VAL A 324 47.61 12.30 -26.47
CA VAL A 324 48.41 11.21 -25.87
C VAL A 324 47.66 9.90 -26.07
N ALA A 325 48.38 8.84 -26.46
CA ALA A 325 47.81 7.49 -26.57
C ALA A 325 47.62 6.89 -25.17
N GLY A 326 46.54 6.14 -24.97
CA GLY A 326 46.18 5.56 -23.68
C GLY A 326 44.70 5.26 -23.55
N ASP A 327 44.33 4.67 -22.41
CA ASP A 327 42.95 4.38 -22.07
C ASP A 327 42.36 5.55 -21.26
N TYR A 328 41.14 5.96 -21.62
CA TYR A 328 40.38 7.05 -21.03
C TYR A 328 39.02 6.53 -20.59
N SER A 329 38.59 6.86 -19.37
CA SER A 329 37.27 6.49 -18.86
C SER A 329 36.47 7.77 -18.63
N ILE A 330 35.53 8.04 -19.55
CA ILE A 330 34.75 9.27 -19.56
C ILE A 330 33.51 9.09 -18.70
N ASN A 331 33.30 9.98 -17.74
CA ASN A 331 32.07 10.05 -16.95
C ASN A 331 31.39 11.40 -17.14
N ALA A 332 30.09 11.46 -16.86
CA ALA A 332 29.35 12.72 -16.79
C ALA A 332 28.36 12.69 -15.64
N PHE A 333 28.18 13.83 -14.98
CA PHE A 333 27.26 14.00 -13.86
C PHE A 333 26.46 15.28 -14.02
N TRP A 334 25.17 15.25 -13.71
CA TRP A 334 24.38 16.47 -13.61
C TRP A 334 24.74 17.19 -12.30
N ASP A 335 25.24 18.43 -12.40
CA ASP A 335 25.67 19.28 -11.27
C ASP A 335 26.67 18.57 -10.33
N ASN A 336 27.56 17.77 -10.92
CA ASN A 336 28.57 16.98 -10.21
C ASN A 336 27.99 15.98 -9.18
N ASN A 337 26.76 15.49 -9.40
CA ASN A 337 26.13 14.50 -8.55
C ASN A 337 25.59 13.31 -9.37
N SER A 338 26.09 12.11 -9.09
CA SER A 338 25.69 10.87 -9.76
C SER A 338 24.30 10.38 -9.37
N ALA A 339 23.70 10.91 -8.30
CA ALA A 339 22.37 10.51 -7.85
C ALA A 339 21.24 11.19 -8.64
N TYR A 340 21.50 12.30 -9.34
CA TYR A 340 20.47 13.12 -9.99
C TYR A 340 19.94 12.54 -11.30
N ALA A 341 20.68 11.66 -11.94
CA ALA A 341 20.27 10.97 -13.15
C ALA A 341 20.87 9.57 -13.17
N THR A 342 20.10 8.58 -13.62
CA THR A 342 20.60 7.22 -13.79
C THR A 342 21.40 7.15 -15.08
N THR A 343 22.61 6.59 -15.03
CA THR A 343 23.47 6.42 -16.20
C THR A 343 23.49 4.96 -16.65
N THR A 344 23.19 4.71 -17.92
CA THR A 344 23.19 3.36 -18.52
C THR A 344 24.43 3.11 -19.38
N THR A 345 25.00 4.17 -19.95
CA THR A 345 26.12 4.13 -20.92
C THR A 345 27.42 4.74 -20.39
N LEU A 346 27.46 5.19 -19.13
CA LEU A 346 28.63 5.76 -18.47
C LEU A 346 29.10 4.84 -17.31
N PRO A 347 30.41 4.74 -17.03
CA PRO A 347 31.53 5.36 -17.77
C PRO A 347 31.66 4.84 -19.21
N LEU A 348 32.05 5.72 -20.12
CA LEU A 348 32.41 5.38 -21.49
C LEU A 348 33.93 5.20 -21.58
N ASP A 349 34.37 3.96 -21.75
CA ASP A 349 35.78 3.63 -21.88
C ASP A 349 36.25 3.74 -23.35
N LEU A 350 37.34 4.48 -23.56
CA LEU A 350 37.94 4.81 -24.85
C LEU A 350 39.43 4.42 -24.86
N THR A 351 39.90 3.82 -25.96
CA THR A 351 41.33 3.52 -26.16
C THR A 351 41.87 4.33 -27.32
N VAL A 352 42.85 5.18 -27.05
CA VAL A 352 43.52 6.06 -28.01
C VAL A 352 44.86 5.49 -28.42
N SER A 353 45.14 5.47 -29.73
CA SER A 353 46.37 4.95 -30.32
C SER A 353 47.01 5.96 -31.26
N ASN A 354 48.32 5.83 -31.45
CA ASN A 354 49.11 6.51 -32.49
C ASN A 354 48.76 6.03 -33.91
N ASP A 355 48.02 4.92 -34.01
CA ASP A 355 47.45 4.38 -35.23
C ASP A 355 45.93 4.44 -35.15
N SER A 356 45.29 5.01 -36.17
CA SER A 356 43.85 5.29 -36.21
C SER A 356 43.21 4.54 -37.33
N PHE A 357 42.24 3.70 -37.00
CA PHE A 357 41.49 2.95 -37.98
C PHE A 357 40.00 3.18 -37.76
N THR A 358 39.43 4.20 -38.39
CA THR A 358 38.06 4.66 -38.14
C THR A 358 37.09 4.03 -39.13
N ILE A 359 35.89 3.69 -38.64
CA ILE A 359 34.73 3.30 -39.45
C ILE A 359 33.60 4.25 -39.08
N THR A 360 33.11 5.04 -40.03
CA THR A 360 31.96 5.93 -39.85
C THR A 360 30.81 5.43 -40.70
N VAL A 361 29.60 5.44 -40.13
CA VAL A 361 28.38 5.06 -40.84
C VAL A 361 27.33 6.14 -40.61
N THR A 362 26.78 6.66 -41.70
CA THR A 362 25.70 7.65 -41.67
C THR A 362 24.58 7.21 -42.58
N ASP A 363 23.35 7.27 -42.10
CA ASP A 363 22.17 7.02 -42.92
C ASP A 363 22.09 8.02 -44.09
N ASP A 364 21.77 7.53 -45.29
CA ASP A 364 21.67 8.38 -46.48
C ASP A 364 20.46 9.32 -46.46
N THR A 365 19.40 8.98 -45.73
CA THR A 365 18.16 9.77 -45.70
C THR A 365 18.10 10.75 -44.54
N THR A 366 18.47 10.31 -43.34
CA THR A 366 18.36 11.09 -42.10
C THR A 366 19.67 11.72 -41.67
N GLY A 367 20.81 11.23 -42.18
CA GLY A 367 22.14 11.61 -41.70
C GLY A 367 22.46 11.10 -40.29
N THR A 368 21.58 10.27 -39.70
CA THR A 368 21.77 9.70 -38.36
C THR A 368 22.99 8.80 -38.35
N ALA A 369 23.86 8.96 -37.35
CA ALA A 369 25.01 8.09 -37.16
C ALA A 369 24.58 6.73 -36.62
N ASP A 370 25.16 5.65 -37.16
CA ASP A 370 25.00 4.26 -36.70
C ASP A 370 23.59 3.65 -36.71
N VAL A 371 22.55 4.40 -37.09
CA VAL A 371 21.20 3.89 -37.33
C VAL A 371 20.92 4.03 -38.82
N VAL A 372 20.57 2.94 -39.50
CA VAL A 372 20.34 2.91 -40.95
C VAL A 372 18.92 2.44 -41.24
N GLY A 373 18.16 3.26 -41.97
CA GLY A 373 16.81 2.93 -42.45
C GLY A 373 16.85 1.84 -43.50
N ILE A 374 15.88 0.92 -43.48
CA ILE A 374 15.77 -0.15 -44.50
C ILE A 374 14.72 0.13 -45.59
N ASP A 375 13.90 1.18 -45.44
CA ASP A 375 12.71 1.44 -46.28
C ASP A 375 12.63 2.87 -46.85
N PRO A 376 13.15 3.16 -48.06
CA PRO A 376 14.36 2.70 -48.71
C PRO A 376 15.57 3.51 -48.21
N GLY A 377 16.59 2.85 -47.66
CA GLY A 377 17.79 3.53 -47.17
C GLY A 377 19.04 2.66 -47.24
N PHE A 378 20.18 3.31 -47.26
CA PHE A 378 21.48 2.66 -47.10
C PHE A 378 22.42 3.54 -46.27
N GLY A 379 23.27 2.90 -45.46
CA GLY A 379 24.29 3.61 -44.71
C GLY A 379 25.47 3.92 -45.63
N ASN A 380 25.94 5.16 -45.64
CA ASN A 380 27.23 5.54 -46.20
C ASN A 380 28.31 5.16 -45.19
N VAL A 381 29.21 4.25 -45.60
CA VAL A 381 30.30 3.74 -44.77
C VAL A 381 31.63 4.32 -45.26
N THR A 382 32.34 5.05 -44.41
CA THR A 382 33.70 5.53 -44.70
C THR A 382 34.69 4.92 -43.71
N VAL A 383 35.73 4.29 -44.23
CA VAL A 383 36.80 3.67 -43.45
C VAL A 383 38.13 4.32 -43.78
N GLU A 384 38.82 4.84 -42.76
CA GLU A 384 40.13 5.47 -42.92
C GLU A 384 41.17 4.84 -42.00
N TRP A 385 42.36 4.56 -42.54
CA TRP A 385 43.54 4.20 -41.78
C TRP A 385 44.58 5.32 -41.80
N ARG A 386 44.90 5.88 -40.64
CA ARG A 386 45.89 6.93 -40.48
C ARG A 386 46.92 6.53 -39.45
N GLN A 387 48.19 6.73 -39.74
CA GLN A 387 49.29 6.57 -38.78
C GLN A 387 49.96 7.94 -38.58
N ASN A 388 50.11 8.39 -37.34
CA ASN A 388 50.61 9.73 -37.01
C ASN A 388 49.85 10.86 -37.74
N GLY A 389 48.53 10.72 -37.91
CA GLY A 389 47.66 11.71 -38.56
C GLY A 389 47.66 11.68 -40.10
N ALA A 390 48.59 10.98 -40.74
CA ALA A 390 48.64 10.82 -42.20
C ALA A 390 48.01 9.50 -42.66
N LEU A 391 47.33 9.49 -43.81
CA LEU A 391 46.82 8.24 -44.42
C LEU A 391 47.98 7.28 -44.67
N VAL A 392 47.82 6.01 -44.30
CA VAL A 392 48.83 4.98 -44.56
C VAL A 392 48.93 4.74 -46.08
N PRO A 393 50.04 5.12 -46.75
CA PRO A 393 50.13 5.07 -48.20
C PRO A 393 50.17 3.64 -48.72
N GLY A 394 49.41 3.35 -49.78
CA GLY A 394 49.38 2.01 -50.38
C GLY A 394 48.65 0.95 -49.55
N ALA A 395 48.00 1.34 -48.45
CA ALA A 395 47.20 0.43 -47.66
C ALA A 395 45.91 -0.02 -48.39
N THR A 396 45.55 -1.27 -48.18
CA THR A 396 44.30 -1.88 -48.65
C THR A 396 43.39 -2.13 -47.45
N ILE A 397 42.13 -1.69 -47.55
CA ILE A 397 41.09 -1.96 -46.57
C ILE A 397 40.25 -3.12 -47.08
N THR A 398 39.89 -4.05 -46.20
CA THR A 398 38.95 -5.16 -46.46
C THR A 398 37.83 -5.10 -45.42
N LEU A 399 36.58 -5.24 -45.86
CA LEU A 399 35.39 -5.15 -45.02
C LEU A 399 34.60 -6.46 -45.05
N SER A 400 33.96 -6.77 -43.93
CA SER A 400 32.94 -7.80 -43.81
C SER A 400 31.83 -7.33 -42.89
N THR A 401 30.66 -7.97 -42.97
CA THR A 401 29.56 -7.72 -42.03
C THR A 401 28.86 -9.03 -41.67
N ASN A 402 28.29 -9.11 -40.47
CA ASN A 402 27.48 -10.24 -40.03
C ASN A 402 26.00 -10.14 -40.46
N LYS A 403 25.53 -8.95 -40.88
CA LYS A 403 24.16 -8.70 -41.35
C LYS A 403 24.16 -7.55 -42.37
N GLY A 404 23.33 -7.69 -43.40
CA GLY A 404 23.24 -6.73 -44.49
C GLY A 404 24.23 -7.02 -45.61
N THR A 405 24.27 -6.13 -46.59
CA THR A 405 25.10 -6.23 -47.80
C THR A 405 25.96 -4.99 -47.92
N LEU A 406 27.28 -5.18 -48.05
CA LEU A 406 28.23 -4.10 -48.34
C LEU A 406 28.36 -3.92 -49.85
N GLY A 407 28.40 -2.67 -50.33
CA GLY A 407 28.55 -2.37 -51.76
C GLY A 407 29.91 -2.79 -52.32
N THR A 408 30.98 -2.31 -51.71
CA THR A 408 32.37 -2.75 -51.93
C THR A 408 32.97 -3.30 -50.63
N THR A 409 33.70 -4.41 -50.74
CA THR A 409 34.29 -5.12 -49.58
C THR A 409 35.82 -5.02 -49.53
N SER A 410 36.47 -4.40 -50.51
CA SER A 410 37.90 -4.09 -50.44
C SER A 410 38.28 -2.95 -51.38
N GLY A 411 39.26 -2.14 -50.99
CA GLY A 411 39.78 -1.04 -51.81
C GLY A 411 40.94 -0.30 -51.16
N ALA A 412 41.38 0.78 -51.82
CA ALA A 412 42.43 1.65 -51.29
C ALA A 412 41.94 2.43 -50.07
N ASN A 413 42.89 2.84 -49.21
CA ASN A 413 42.65 3.72 -48.08
C ASN A 413 42.64 5.21 -48.50
N PRO A 414 41.61 6.03 -48.18
CA PRO A 414 40.37 5.68 -47.47
C PRO A 414 39.35 4.97 -48.38
N LEU A 415 38.57 4.06 -47.80
CA LEU A 415 37.54 3.30 -48.50
C LEU A 415 36.16 3.89 -48.17
N VAL A 416 35.45 4.34 -49.21
CA VAL A 416 34.05 4.76 -49.12
C VAL A 416 33.17 3.71 -49.79
N THR A 417 32.13 3.28 -49.11
CA THR A 417 31.19 2.25 -49.58
C THR A 417 29.81 2.48 -48.98
N THR A 418 28.86 1.60 -49.28
CA THR A 418 27.53 1.61 -48.68
C THR A 418 27.25 0.29 -47.98
N ILE A 419 26.29 0.31 -47.05
CA ILE A 419 25.71 -0.89 -46.44
C ILE A 419 24.19 -0.80 -46.43
N SER A 420 23.51 -1.88 -46.78
CA SER A 420 22.04 -1.95 -46.74
C SER A 420 21.57 -3.27 -46.15
N SER A 421 20.35 -3.30 -45.62
CA SER A 421 19.68 -4.52 -45.17
C SER A 421 18.21 -4.47 -45.56
N ILE A 422 17.57 -5.64 -45.66
CA ILE A 422 16.11 -5.79 -45.81
C ILE A 422 15.47 -6.34 -44.53
N VAL A 423 16.27 -6.59 -43.49
CA VAL A 423 15.84 -7.10 -42.19
C VAL A 423 16.41 -6.19 -41.11
N PRO A 424 15.60 -5.73 -40.14
CA PRO A 424 16.09 -4.88 -39.06
C PRO A 424 16.94 -5.65 -38.06
N GLY A 425 17.53 -4.91 -37.13
CA GLY A 425 18.36 -5.41 -36.04
C GLY A 425 19.84 -5.05 -36.19
N PRO A 426 20.65 -5.42 -35.19
CA PRO A 426 22.04 -5.00 -35.12
C PRO A 426 22.89 -5.69 -36.20
N ALA A 427 23.85 -4.94 -36.72
CA ALA A 427 24.87 -5.42 -37.65
C ALA A 427 26.24 -4.90 -37.21
N THR A 428 27.26 -5.75 -37.30
CA THR A 428 28.66 -5.41 -37.01
C THR A 428 29.44 -5.44 -38.31
N ILE A 429 29.98 -4.28 -38.69
CA ILE A 429 30.95 -4.13 -39.77
C ILE A 429 32.32 -4.39 -39.19
N SER A 430 33.08 -5.31 -39.77
CA SER A 430 34.49 -5.53 -39.46
C SER A 430 35.35 -5.02 -40.60
N ALA A 431 36.37 -4.24 -40.28
CA ALA A 431 37.35 -3.76 -41.23
C ALA A 431 38.74 -4.29 -40.86
N THR A 432 39.55 -4.58 -41.89
CA THR A 432 40.97 -4.94 -41.76
C THR A 432 41.79 -4.10 -42.74
N GLY A 433 42.75 -3.35 -42.23
CA GLY A 433 43.75 -2.63 -43.02
C GLY A 433 45.04 -3.44 -43.14
N THR A 434 45.57 -3.60 -44.36
CA THR A 434 46.88 -4.20 -44.63
C THR A 434 47.75 -3.24 -45.45
N SER A 435 49.05 -3.20 -45.16
CA SER A 435 50.01 -2.36 -45.90
C SER A 435 50.94 -3.24 -46.74
N SER A 436 51.38 -2.72 -47.89
CA SER A 436 52.49 -3.33 -48.64
C SER A 436 53.85 -3.13 -47.98
N ASP A 437 53.95 -2.21 -47.01
CA ASP A 437 55.15 -2.02 -46.18
C ASP A 437 55.18 -3.05 -45.03
N PRO A 438 56.15 -3.99 -45.00
CA PRO A 438 56.24 -5.02 -43.96
C PRO A 438 56.56 -4.47 -42.57
N ALA A 439 56.96 -3.19 -42.43
CA ALA A 439 57.13 -2.55 -41.13
C ALA A 439 55.80 -2.15 -40.47
N ILE A 440 54.69 -2.15 -41.22
CA ILE A 440 53.37 -1.75 -40.74
C ILE A 440 52.52 -3.00 -40.54
N SER A 441 52.17 -3.30 -39.28
CA SER A 441 51.33 -4.45 -38.95
C SER A 441 49.89 -4.22 -39.41
N PRO A 442 49.16 -5.28 -39.81
CA PRO A 442 47.73 -5.18 -40.10
C PRO A 442 46.95 -4.67 -38.89
N VAL A 443 45.95 -3.83 -39.15
CA VAL A 443 45.03 -3.34 -38.13
C VAL A 443 43.62 -3.84 -38.41
N THR A 444 42.84 -4.03 -37.36
CA THR A 444 41.43 -4.41 -37.46
C THR A 444 40.61 -3.50 -36.56
N ASN A 445 39.43 -3.09 -37.02
CA ASN A 445 38.44 -2.42 -36.19
C ASN A 445 37.04 -2.91 -36.55
N GLN A 446 36.09 -2.73 -35.64
CA GLN A 446 34.69 -3.09 -35.83
C GLN A 446 33.79 -1.91 -35.49
N ARG A 447 32.64 -1.82 -36.15
CA ARG A 447 31.58 -0.86 -35.84
C ARG A 447 30.24 -1.56 -35.84
N THR A 448 29.50 -1.43 -34.75
CA THR A 448 28.12 -1.91 -34.68
C THR A 448 27.17 -0.78 -35.06
N ILE A 449 26.23 -1.10 -35.93
CA ILE A 449 25.13 -0.25 -36.37
C ILE A 449 23.80 -0.98 -36.14
N GLN A 450 22.71 -0.24 -36.21
CA GLN A 450 21.36 -0.75 -36.09
C GLN A 450 20.59 -0.51 -37.39
N PHE A 451 20.08 -1.59 -38.00
CA PHE A 451 19.08 -1.45 -39.07
C PHE A 451 17.69 -1.31 -38.46
N THR A 452 16.93 -0.30 -38.87
CA THR A 452 15.57 -0.04 -38.36
C THR A 452 14.62 0.17 -39.53
N ALA A 453 13.45 -0.46 -39.47
CA ALA A 453 12.36 -0.14 -40.39
C ALA A 453 11.75 1.20 -39.96
N THR A 454 11.53 2.10 -40.91
CA THR A 454 11.13 3.50 -40.66
C THR A 454 9.76 3.84 -41.20
N ASP A 455 9.20 3.00 -42.08
CA ASP A 455 7.89 3.23 -42.71
C ASP A 455 6.83 2.29 -42.11
N PRO A 456 5.96 2.77 -41.21
CA PRO A 456 4.89 1.97 -40.62
C PRO A 456 3.78 1.66 -41.65
N ASP A 457 3.37 0.40 -41.75
CA ASP A 457 2.22 -0.02 -42.58
C ASP A 457 1.09 -0.62 -41.75
N THR A 458 1.43 -1.47 -40.76
CA THR A 458 0.42 -2.15 -39.95
C THR A 458 0.61 -1.88 -38.46
N LEU A 459 -0.49 -1.61 -37.78
CA LEU A 459 -0.65 -1.49 -36.35
C LEU A 459 -1.51 -2.65 -35.85
N THR A 460 -1.12 -3.28 -34.75
CA THR A 460 -1.96 -4.22 -34.01
C THR A 460 -1.98 -3.79 -32.55
N LEU A 461 -3.08 -4.08 -31.85
CA LEU A 461 -3.27 -3.68 -30.47
C LEU A 461 -3.77 -4.87 -29.65
N GLN A 462 -3.12 -5.13 -28.53
CA GLN A 462 -3.47 -6.24 -27.63
C GLN A 462 -3.51 -5.75 -26.18
N ALA A 463 -4.44 -6.30 -25.40
CA ALA A 463 -4.54 -6.12 -23.97
C ALA A 463 -4.21 -7.44 -23.27
N ASN A 464 -3.40 -7.40 -22.22
CA ASN A 464 -3.08 -8.59 -21.43
C ASN A 464 -2.98 -8.24 -19.93
N PRO A 465 -3.87 -8.79 -19.07
CA PRO A 465 -5.06 -9.58 -19.42
C PRO A 465 -6.20 -8.72 -20.00
N SER A 466 -7.10 -9.29 -20.81
CA SER A 466 -8.26 -8.58 -21.39
C SER A 466 -9.48 -8.49 -20.47
N SER A 467 -9.42 -9.10 -19.28
CA SER A 467 -10.42 -9.01 -18.24
C SER A 467 -9.73 -8.82 -16.89
N ILE A 468 -10.15 -7.80 -16.14
CA ILE A 468 -9.56 -7.42 -14.85
C ILE A 468 -10.64 -7.07 -13.84
N SER A 469 -10.29 -7.06 -12.56
CA SER A 469 -11.20 -6.68 -11.48
C SER A 469 -11.32 -5.16 -11.34
N VAL A 470 -12.38 -4.68 -10.67
CA VAL A 470 -12.46 -3.29 -10.22
C VAL A 470 -11.37 -2.98 -9.19
N ASN A 471 -10.89 -1.74 -9.18
CA ASN A 471 -10.02 -1.23 -8.12
C ASN A 471 -10.84 -0.37 -7.15
N VAL A 472 -10.91 -0.78 -5.88
CA VAL A 472 -11.49 0.07 -4.83
C VAL A 472 -10.36 0.95 -4.28
N PRO A 473 -10.46 2.29 -4.40
CA PRO A 473 -9.41 3.18 -3.91
C PRO A 473 -9.06 2.86 -2.44
N PRO A 474 -7.76 2.82 -2.09
CA PRO A 474 -6.60 3.26 -2.88
C PRO A 474 -5.94 2.16 -3.73
N ALA A 475 -6.56 0.99 -3.92
CA ALA A 475 -5.95 -0.11 -4.68
C ALA A 475 -5.74 0.27 -6.16
N THR A 476 -4.61 -0.12 -6.73
CA THR A 476 -4.28 0.04 -8.16
C THR A 476 -3.82 -1.27 -8.80
N SER A 477 -3.97 -2.40 -8.09
CA SER A 477 -3.39 -3.69 -8.47
C SER A 477 -4.06 -4.33 -9.68
N SER A 478 -5.31 -3.98 -10.00
CA SER A 478 -6.00 -4.50 -11.19
C SER A 478 -5.62 -3.66 -12.41
N GLN A 479 -4.66 -4.18 -13.19
CA GLN A 479 -4.09 -3.52 -14.36
C GLN A 479 -4.07 -4.44 -15.57
N SER A 480 -4.10 -3.86 -16.77
CA SER A 480 -3.88 -4.53 -18.04
C SER A 480 -2.82 -3.82 -18.85
N THR A 481 -1.83 -4.56 -19.36
CA THR A 481 -0.83 -4.00 -20.26
C THR A 481 -1.41 -3.94 -21.67
N ILE A 482 -1.38 -2.75 -22.26
CA ILE A 482 -1.81 -2.48 -23.63
C ILE A 482 -0.55 -2.38 -24.49
N THR A 483 -0.40 -3.32 -25.42
CA THR A 483 0.75 -3.38 -26.33
C THR A 483 0.30 -3.09 -27.75
N ALA A 484 0.79 -2.00 -28.30
CA ALA A 484 0.72 -1.72 -29.73
C ALA A 484 1.96 -2.33 -30.42
N THR A 485 1.78 -3.08 -31.52
CA THR A 485 2.89 -3.56 -32.36
C THR A 485 2.77 -2.96 -33.75
N VAL A 486 3.80 -2.25 -34.17
CA VAL A 486 3.91 -1.56 -35.47
C VAL A 486 4.89 -2.32 -36.37
N ARG A 487 4.46 -2.58 -37.62
CA ARG A 487 5.27 -3.24 -38.64
C ARG A 487 5.19 -2.52 -39.98
N ASP A 488 6.22 -2.68 -40.80
CA ASP A 488 6.26 -2.20 -42.18
C ASP A 488 5.43 -3.10 -43.12
N ALA A 489 5.39 -2.76 -44.42
CA ALA A 489 4.65 -3.50 -45.44
C ALA A 489 5.17 -4.93 -45.68
N VAL A 490 6.41 -5.22 -45.26
CA VAL A 490 7.07 -6.53 -45.38
C VAL A 490 7.03 -7.30 -44.05
N GLN A 491 6.31 -6.77 -43.04
CA GLN A 491 6.13 -7.33 -41.70
C GLN A 491 7.36 -7.24 -40.76
N ASN A 492 8.33 -6.38 -41.05
CA ASN A 492 9.42 -6.08 -40.12
C ASN A 492 8.95 -5.12 -38.99
N PRO A 493 9.49 -5.24 -37.76
CA PRO A 493 9.19 -4.29 -36.68
C PRO A 493 9.72 -2.88 -36.97
N VAL A 494 8.87 -1.87 -36.75
CA VAL A 494 9.19 -0.43 -36.94
C VAL A 494 9.45 0.22 -35.58
N GLY A 495 10.70 0.58 -35.32
CA GLY A 495 11.14 1.18 -34.06
C GLY A 495 11.11 2.71 -34.08
N ASP A 496 11.15 3.30 -32.89
CA ASP A 496 11.22 4.75 -32.65
C ASP A 496 10.10 5.58 -33.31
N ILE A 497 8.88 5.04 -33.34
CA ILE A 497 7.69 5.78 -33.78
C ILE A 497 6.69 6.00 -32.65
N ASP A 498 6.10 7.19 -32.62
CA ASP A 498 5.10 7.56 -31.63
C ASP A 498 3.77 6.85 -31.89
N VAL A 499 3.29 6.12 -30.90
CA VAL A 499 1.94 5.55 -30.86
C VAL A 499 1.13 6.32 -29.82
N THR A 500 0.01 6.91 -30.24
CA THR A 500 -0.92 7.62 -29.36
C THR A 500 -1.99 6.66 -28.86
N PHE A 501 -2.23 6.63 -27.54
CA PHE A 501 -3.24 5.81 -26.88
C PHE A 501 -4.33 6.69 -26.26
N GLU A 502 -5.59 6.29 -26.43
CA GLU A 502 -6.74 7.05 -25.97
C GLU A 502 -7.83 6.10 -25.45
N ILE A 503 -8.38 6.40 -24.27
CA ILE A 503 -9.59 5.72 -23.77
C ILE A 503 -10.79 6.33 -24.50
N ILE A 504 -11.46 5.55 -25.34
CA ILE A 504 -12.64 5.99 -26.10
C ILE A 504 -13.91 5.79 -25.31
N GLN A 505 -13.93 4.73 -24.50
CA GLN A 505 -15.05 4.41 -23.64
C GLN A 505 -14.52 3.70 -22.40
N ASP A 506 -14.89 4.21 -21.24
CA ASP A 506 -14.69 3.53 -19.97
C ASP A 506 -15.68 4.07 -18.94
N VAL A 507 -16.56 3.20 -18.45
CA VAL A 507 -17.52 3.52 -17.38
C VAL A 507 -17.00 3.12 -15.99
N SER A 508 -15.82 2.48 -15.93
CA SER A 508 -15.16 2.13 -14.66
C SER A 508 -14.51 3.33 -13.97
N GLY A 509 -14.08 4.33 -14.76
CA GLY A 509 -13.31 5.49 -14.30
C GLY A 509 -11.81 5.21 -14.17
N GLY A 510 -11.29 4.28 -14.96
CA GLY A 510 -9.88 3.92 -15.06
C GLY A 510 -9.03 4.92 -15.82
N SER A 511 -7.73 4.65 -15.90
CA SER A 511 -6.73 5.56 -16.48
C SER A 511 -5.61 4.82 -17.22
N LEU A 512 -4.92 5.54 -18.10
CA LEU A 512 -3.70 5.07 -18.78
C LEU A 512 -2.46 5.65 -18.11
N SER A 513 -1.37 4.89 -18.10
CA SER A 513 -0.06 5.36 -17.60
C SER A 513 0.52 6.51 -18.43
N ALA A 514 0.21 6.56 -19.73
CA ALA A 514 0.59 7.62 -20.66
C ALA A 514 -0.36 7.68 -21.86
N GLY A 515 -0.50 8.86 -22.48
CA GLY A 515 -1.28 9.06 -23.72
C GLY A 515 -0.48 8.79 -25.01
N THR A 516 0.85 8.66 -24.91
CA THR A 516 1.75 8.38 -26.02
C THR A 516 2.88 7.47 -25.55
N ALA A 517 3.35 6.57 -26.41
CA ALA A 517 4.57 5.79 -26.18
C ALA A 517 5.28 5.51 -27.50
N LYS A 518 6.62 5.53 -27.49
CA LYS A 518 7.46 5.18 -28.64
C LYS A 518 7.62 3.67 -28.78
N THR A 519 7.68 3.17 -30.01
CA THR A 519 8.00 1.76 -30.25
C THR A 519 9.48 1.47 -29.97
N ASN A 520 9.75 0.32 -29.35
CA ASN A 520 11.11 -0.21 -29.22
C ASN A 520 11.59 -0.88 -30.54
N PHE A 521 12.81 -1.41 -30.55
CA PHE A 521 13.37 -2.12 -31.72
C PHE A 521 12.61 -3.39 -32.14
N SER A 522 11.71 -3.90 -31.29
CA SER A 522 10.78 -4.98 -31.63
C SER A 522 9.45 -4.47 -32.19
N GLY A 523 9.33 -3.16 -32.44
CA GLY A 523 8.14 -2.50 -32.96
C GLY A 523 7.03 -2.33 -31.93
N GLN A 524 7.32 -2.47 -30.63
CA GLN A 524 6.31 -2.48 -29.58
C GLN A 524 6.30 -1.18 -28.78
N ALA A 525 5.13 -0.57 -28.63
CA ALA A 525 4.85 0.52 -27.70
C ALA A 525 3.85 0.04 -26.65
N THR A 526 4.13 0.25 -25.36
CA THR A 526 3.33 -0.28 -24.26
C THR A 526 2.87 0.80 -23.30
N VAL A 527 1.60 0.76 -22.91
CA VAL A 527 1.03 1.54 -21.81
C VAL A 527 0.27 0.62 -20.87
N VAL A 528 0.07 1.05 -19.62
CA VAL A 528 -0.69 0.28 -18.63
C VAL A 528 -2.04 0.95 -18.42
N TYR A 529 -3.11 0.17 -18.57
CA TYR A 529 -4.45 0.55 -18.17
C TYR A 529 -4.71 0.11 -16.74
N THR A 530 -5.11 1.03 -15.87
CA THR A 530 -5.52 0.75 -14.48
C THR A 530 -7.03 0.89 -14.39
N ALA A 531 -7.72 -0.17 -13.96
CA ALA A 531 -9.19 -0.15 -13.82
C ALA A 531 -9.64 0.86 -12.77
N GLY A 532 -10.82 1.45 -12.95
CA GLY A 532 -11.48 2.26 -11.91
C GLY A 532 -12.32 1.43 -10.94
N SER A 533 -13.17 2.10 -10.17
CA SER A 533 -13.93 1.48 -9.06
C SER A 533 -15.28 0.88 -9.45
N SER A 534 -15.70 1.09 -10.70
CA SER A 534 -16.97 0.61 -11.22
C SER A 534 -16.77 -0.54 -12.22
N ALA A 535 -17.65 -1.54 -12.19
CA ALA A 535 -17.63 -2.59 -13.20
C ALA A 535 -18.19 -2.09 -14.53
N THR A 536 -17.71 -2.64 -15.64
CA THR A 536 -18.21 -2.42 -16.99
C THR A 536 -19.00 -3.63 -17.48
N PRO A 537 -19.88 -3.48 -18.49
CA PRO A 537 -20.33 -4.59 -19.32
C PRO A 537 -19.14 -5.31 -19.99
N GLU A 538 -19.39 -6.50 -20.55
CA GLU A 538 -18.42 -7.21 -21.39
C GLU A 538 -17.91 -6.30 -22.50
N ASN A 539 -16.58 -6.25 -22.68
CA ASN A 539 -15.90 -5.36 -23.63
C ASN A 539 -16.21 -3.86 -23.42
N GLY A 540 -16.58 -3.48 -22.19
CA GLY A 540 -17.06 -2.13 -21.86
C GLY A 540 -15.97 -1.06 -21.74
N VAL A 541 -14.69 -1.45 -21.72
CA VAL A 541 -13.54 -0.54 -21.85
C VAL A 541 -12.99 -0.65 -23.26
N ILE A 542 -12.89 0.45 -23.98
CA ILE A 542 -12.38 0.50 -25.36
C ILE A 542 -11.20 1.47 -25.40
N ILE A 543 -10.02 0.95 -25.73
CA ILE A 543 -8.79 1.73 -25.87
C ILE A 543 -8.41 1.75 -27.35
N ARG A 544 -8.14 2.94 -27.87
CA ARG A 544 -7.69 3.19 -29.25
C ARG A 544 -6.21 3.49 -29.26
N ALA A 545 -5.49 2.90 -30.22
CA ALA A 545 -4.12 3.28 -30.56
C ALA A 545 -4.07 3.83 -31.99
N THR A 546 -3.30 4.88 -32.19
CA THR A 546 -3.07 5.52 -33.50
C THR A 546 -1.58 5.67 -33.74
N VAL A 547 -1.13 5.37 -34.96
CA VAL A 547 0.23 5.59 -35.44
C VAL A 547 0.14 6.20 -36.83
N ALA A 548 0.90 7.27 -37.09
CA ALA A 548 0.92 7.89 -38.40
C ALA A 548 1.55 6.95 -39.45
N GLY A 549 1.07 6.99 -40.69
CA GLY A 549 1.62 6.19 -41.81
C GLY A 549 1.02 4.79 -41.98
N ALA A 550 0.62 4.11 -40.90
CA ALA A 550 0.03 2.77 -41.00
C ALA A 550 -1.35 2.78 -41.67
N THR A 551 -1.55 1.90 -42.65
CA THR A 551 -2.76 1.80 -43.48
C THR A 551 -3.99 1.30 -42.73
N ASN A 552 -3.80 0.54 -41.64
CA ASN A 552 -4.87 0.02 -40.79
C ASN A 552 -5.03 0.82 -39.48
N SER A 553 -4.41 1.99 -39.32
CA SER A 553 -4.59 2.85 -38.15
C SER A 553 -5.87 3.69 -38.27
N PRO A 554 -6.63 3.95 -37.18
CA PRO A 554 -6.41 3.50 -35.81
C PRO A 554 -6.89 2.07 -35.54
N GLN A 555 -6.37 1.46 -34.47
CA GLN A 555 -6.82 0.15 -33.97
C GLN A 555 -7.42 0.28 -32.57
N THR A 556 -8.34 -0.62 -32.21
CA THR A 556 -8.98 -0.64 -30.90
C THR A 556 -8.82 -2.00 -30.24
N VAL A 557 -8.71 -1.99 -28.91
CA VAL A 557 -8.75 -3.19 -28.08
C VAL A 557 -9.81 -3.00 -27.00
N ASN A 558 -10.53 -4.09 -26.72
CA ASN A 558 -11.60 -4.10 -25.74
C ASN A 558 -11.14 -4.84 -24.48
N LEU A 559 -11.54 -4.32 -23.33
CA LEU A 559 -11.35 -4.95 -22.03
C LEU A 559 -12.66 -4.98 -21.25
N THR A 560 -12.73 -5.89 -20.28
CA THR A 560 -13.83 -5.96 -19.33
C THR A 560 -13.31 -5.70 -17.92
N VAL A 561 -13.93 -4.77 -17.19
CA VAL A 561 -13.72 -4.62 -15.75
C VAL A 561 -14.89 -5.26 -15.02
N SER A 562 -14.68 -6.40 -14.39
CA SER A 562 -15.76 -7.13 -13.71
C SER A 562 -15.64 -7.04 -12.18
N ARG A 563 -16.78 -7.11 -11.48
CA ARG A 563 -16.76 -7.52 -10.07
C ARG A 563 -16.53 -9.02 -10.02
N ARG A 564 -15.52 -9.47 -9.28
CA ARG A 564 -15.24 -10.89 -9.10
C ARG A 564 -16.04 -11.35 -7.88
N GLU A 565 -17.17 -12.02 -8.09
CA GLU A 565 -17.96 -12.58 -6.99
C GLU A 565 -17.09 -13.56 -6.18
N VAL A 566 -17.22 -13.50 -4.86
CA VAL A 566 -16.58 -14.41 -3.91
C VAL A 566 -17.63 -15.31 -3.29
N PHE A 567 -17.24 -16.51 -2.92
CA PHE A 567 -18.10 -17.52 -2.29
C PHE A 567 -17.47 -17.98 -0.99
N ILE A 568 -18.26 -17.99 0.07
CA ILE A 568 -17.93 -18.50 1.39
C ILE A 568 -18.45 -19.94 1.50
N THR A 569 -17.67 -20.82 2.10
CA THR A 569 -18.15 -22.14 2.52
C THR A 569 -17.69 -22.40 3.95
N LEU A 570 -18.61 -22.84 4.81
CA LEU A 570 -18.32 -23.24 6.19
C LEU A 570 -18.12 -24.77 6.25
N GLY A 571 -17.03 -25.20 6.86
CA GLY A 571 -16.75 -26.60 7.16
C GLY A 571 -16.57 -26.83 8.66
N THR A 572 -16.95 -28.02 9.14
CA THR A 572 -16.81 -28.40 10.56
C THR A 572 -16.11 -29.74 10.69
N GLY A 573 -15.29 -29.88 11.73
CA GLY A 573 -14.70 -31.17 12.14
C GLY A 573 -15.68 -32.02 12.95
N ASN A 574 -15.33 -33.30 13.19
CA ASN A 574 -16.12 -34.21 14.03
C ASN A 574 -15.63 -34.32 15.49
N THR A 575 -14.47 -33.74 15.80
CA THR A 575 -13.80 -33.86 17.09
C THR A 575 -13.99 -32.55 17.85
N ILE A 576 -14.87 -32.57 18.84
CA ILE A 576 -15.08 -31.45 19.77
C ILE A 576 -13.98 -31.53 20.82
N THR A 577 -13.44 -30.38 21.21
CA THR A 577 -12.43 -30.29 22.27
C THR A 577 -12.99 -29.64 23.53
N GLU A 578 -12.32 -29.87 24.65
CA GLU A 578 -12.64 -29.30 25.95
C GLU A 578 -11.47 -28.38 26.38
N PRO A 579 -11.51 -27.07 26.04
CA PRO A 579 -10.43 -26.15 26.41
C PRO A 579 -10.25 -26.01 27.93
N ASN A 580 -11.33 -26.22 28.68
CA ASN A 580 -11.37 -26.24 30.14
C ASN A 580 -12.59 -27.04 30.62
N ALA A 581 -12.62 -27.37 31.91
CA ALA A 581 -13.60 -28.26 32.55
C ALA A 581 -15.08 -27.84 32.44
N THR A 582 -15.40 -26.68 31.85
CA THR A 582 -16.78 -26.18 31.72
C THR A 582 -17.11 -25.67 30.31
N THR A 583 -16.21 -25.81 29.34
CA THR A 583 -16.36 -25.23 27.99
C THR A 583 -16.12 -26.28 26.92
N TYR A 584 -16.92 -26.29 25.86
CA TYR A 584 -16.65 -27.01 24.63
C TYR A 584 -16.21 -26.06 23.52
N ALA A 585 -15.37 -26.57 22.62
CA ALA A 585 -14.94 -25.90 21.40
C ALA A 585 -15.17 -26.82 20.19
N LEU A 586 -16.04 -26.37 19.28
CA LEU A 586 -16.35 -27.06 18.04
C LEU A 586 -15.54 -26.43 16.89
N PRO A 587 -14.56 -27.14 16.31
CA PRO A 587 -13.70 -26.59 15.27
C PRO A 587 -14.44 -26.40 13.95
N TYR A 588 -14.31 -25.20 13.39
CA TYR A 588 -14.82 -24.78 12.10
C TYR A 588 -13.69 -24.21 11.23
N ASN A 589 -13.90 -24.25 9.92
CA ASN A 589 -13.13 -23.45 8.99
C ASN A 589 -14.07 -22.71 8.02
N VAL A 590 -13.53 -21.64 7.45
CA VAL A 590 -14.10 -20.96 6.31
C VAL A 590 -13.19 -21.13 5.11
N LEU A 591 -13.78 -21.40 3.95
CA LEU A 591 -13.11 -21.33 2.65
C LEU A 591 -13.71 -20.16 1.86
N VAL A 592 -12.85 -19.26 1.37
CA VAL A 592 -13.24 -18.21 0.43
C VAL A 592 -12.68 -18.55 -0.94
N SER A 593 -13.57 -18.67 -1.92
CA SER A 593 -13.23 -18.98 -3.32
C SER A 593 -13.82 -17.97 -4.29
N ASP A 594 -13.26 -17.86 -5.48
CA ASP A 594 -13.82 -17.06 -6.56
C ASP A 594 -14.80 -17.87 -7.43
N ILE A 595 -15.40 -17.21 -8.43
CA ILE A 595 -16.37 -17.84 -9.35
C ILE A 595 -15.83 -19.02 -10.18
N VAL A 596 -14.51 -19.18 -10.29
CA VAL A 596 -13.90 -20.32 -10.97
C VAL A 596 -13.38 -21.38 -9.98
N GLY A 597 -13.68 -21.22 -8.69
CA GLY A 597 -13.26 -22.11 -7.62
C GLY A 597 -11.81 -21.91 -7.17
N GLY A 598 -11.16 -20.83 -7.57
CA GLY A 598 -9.83 -20.45 -7.12
C GLY A 598 -9.85 -19.88 -5.71
N ALA A 599 -8.87 -20.26 -4.89
CA ALA A 599 -8.72 -19.75 -3.52
C ALA A 599 -8.51 -18.22 -3.48
N VAL A 600 -9.16 -17.55 -2.53
CA VAL A 600 -9.00 -16.12 -2.28
C VAL A 600 -8.22 -15.93 -0.99
N SER A 601 -6.95 -15.51 -1.11
CA SER A 601 -6.06 -15.26 0.01
C SER A 601 -6.21 -13.85 0.60
N GLY A 602 -6.03 -13.71 1.91
CA GLY A 602 -6.08 -12.42 2.61
C GLY A 602 -7.49 -11.84 2.76
N ALA A 603 -8.54 -12.62 2.47
CA ALA A 603 -9.92 -12.20 2.67
C ALA A 603 -10.24 -12.17 4.18
N THR A 604 -10.73 -11.02 4.67
CA THR A 604 -11.22 -10.93 6.05
C THR A 604 -12.68 -11.38 6.10
N VAL A 605 -12.95 -12.45 6.86
CA VAL A 605 -14.29 -12.99 7.09
C VAL A 605 -14.72 -12.62 8.50
N THR A 606 -15.79 -11.86 8.64
CA THR A 606 -16.43 -11.57 9.94
C THR A 606 -17.36 -12.70 10.32
N LEU A 607 -17.30 -13.12 11.58
CA LEU A 607 -18.03 -14.26 12.12
C LEU A 607 -18.99 -13.78 13.21
N ASP A 608 -20.21 -14.30 13.16
CA ASP A 608 -21.25 -14.00 14.14
C ASP A 608 -22.00 -15.29 14.48
N THR A 609 -22.35 -15.47 15.76
CA THR A 609 -23.14 -16.63 16.20
C THR A 609 -24.32 -16.16 17.02
N VAL A 610 -25.52 -16.46 16.54
CA VAL A 610 -26.76 -16.09 17.22
C VAL A 610 -27.56 -17.36 17.52
N PRO A 611 -27.90 -17.62 18.80
CA PRO A 611 -28.85 -18.65 19.14
C PRO A 611 -30.19 -18.42 18.44
N SER A 612 -30.72 -19.43 17.78
CA SER A 612 -32.03 -19.35 17.10
C SER A 612 -33.15 -19.98 17.91
N GLN A 613 -32.84 -21.02 18.70
CA GLN A 613 -33.79 -21.71 19.57
C GLN A 613 -33.13 -22.27 20.83
N TYR A 614 -33.94 -22.41 21.88
CA TYR A 614 -33.59 -23.15 23.09
C TYR A 614 -34.58 -24.30 23.34
N ARG A 615 -34.14 -25.32 24.07
CA ARG A 615 -34.91 -26.54 24.29
C ARG A 615 -35.05 -26.84 25.76
N LYS A 616 -36.25 -27.27 26.13
CA LYS A 616 -36.59 -27.74 27.48
C LYS A 616 -36.70 -29.25 27.47
N GLY A 617 -36.38 -29.90 28.58
CA GLY A 617 -36.40 -31.35 28.71
C GLY A 617 -35.31 -31.90 29.62
N GLN A 618 -35.06 -33.20 29.51
CA GLN A 618 -34.06 -33.90 30.32
C GLN A 618 -33.40 -35.01 29.50
N HIS A 619 -32.14 -35.29 29.78
CA HIS A 619 -31.45 -36.49 29.33
C HIS A 619 -31.99 -37.74 30.01
N PHE A 620 -32.02 -38.85 29.27
CA PHE A 620 -32.39 -40.17 29.75
C PHE A 620 -31.32 -41.17 29.36
N TRP A 621 -30.98 -42.10 30.26
CA TRP A 621 -30.05 -43.19 29.96
C TRP A 621 -30.76 -44.27 29.14
N ASN A 622 -30.34 -44.47 27.89
CA ASN A 622 -30.97 -45.45 26.99
C ASN A 622 -30.36 -46.86 27.07
N GLY A 623 -29.48 -47.12 28.03
CA GLY A 623 -28.71 -48.36 28.16
C GLY A 623 -27.31 -48.31 27.53
N ALA A 624 -26.93 -47.22 26.87
CA ALA A 624 -25.58 -47.02 26.31
C ALA A 624 -25.09 -45.57 26.38
N LEU A 625 -25.98 -44.59 26.20
CA LEU A 625 -25.68 -43.16 26.25
C LEU A 625 -26.81 -42.41 26.95
N TRP A 626 -26.46 -41.29 27.56
CA TRP A 626 -27.40 -40.25 27.93
C TRP A 626 -27.89 -39.54 26.66
N VAL A 627 -29.19 -39.64 26.38
CA VAL A 627 -29.82 -39.02 25.21
C VAL A 627 -30.78 -37.93 25.63
N PRO A 628 -30.77 -36.75 24.99
CA PRO A 628 -31.69 -35.66 25.32
C PRO A 628 -33.13 -36.02 24.92
N VAL A 629 -34.05 -36.00 25.88
CA VAL A 629 -35.50 -36.07 25.65
C VAL A 629 -36.05 -34.65 25.72
N VAL A 630 -36.31 -34.08 24.54
CA VAL A 630 -36.82 -32.71 24.39
C VAL A 630 -38.33 -32.69 24.64
N ALA A 631 -38.76 -31.86 25.58
CA ALA A 631 -40.17 -31.62 25.89
C ALA A 631 -40.78 -30.55 24.97
N VAL A 632 -40.04 -29.48 24.67
CA VAL A 632 -40.43 -28.42 23.73
C VAL A 632 -39.18 -27.68 23.22
N SER A 633 -39.26 -27.16 22.00
CA SER A 633 -38.30 -26.18 21.44
C SER A 633 -38.97 -24.82 21.38
N CYS A 634 -38.28 -23.80 21.87
CA CYS A 634 -38.74 -22.42 21.96
C CYS A 634 -37.84 -21.53 21.11
N PHE A 635 -38.42 -20.55 20.43
CA PHE A 635 -37.65 -19.56 19.67
C PHE A 635 -36.84 -18.69 20.63
N ASN A 636 -35.71 -18.17 20.16
CA ASN A 636 -35.01 -17.13 20.89
C ASN A 636 -35.94 -15.93 21.14
N GLU A 637 -35.98 -15.47 22.38
CA GLU A 637 -36.74 -14.31 22.80
C GLU A 637 -36.23 -13.01 22.16
N ASP A 638 -34.95 -12.92 21.82
CA ASP A 638 -34.34 -11.79 21.11
C ASP A 638 -34.78 -11.76 19.65
N THR A 639 -35.93 -11.15 19.38
CA THR A 639 -36.59 -11.19 18.08
C THR A 639 -35.88 -10.29 17.07
N ASN A 640 -35.21 -9.24 17.54
CA ASN A 640 -34.58 -8.24 16.70
C ASN A 640 -33.03 -8.38 16.63
N GLY A 641 -32.45 -9.27 17.45
CA GLY A 641 -31.04 -9.63 17.42
C GLY A 641 -30.11 -8.56 18.00
N ASN A 642 -30.62 -7.66 18.84
CA ASN A 642 -29.81 -6.57 19.42
C ASN A 642 -29.16 -6.97 20.77
N GLY A 643 -29.47 -8.15 21.32
CA GLY A 643 -28.98 -8.63 22.60
C GLY A 643 -29.54 -7.91 23.83
N ILE A 644 -30.60 -7.12 23.67
CA ILE A 644 -31.25 -6.32 24.71
C ILE A 644 -32.69 -6.82 24.87
N LEU A 645 -33.14 -6.99 26.12
CA LEU A 645 -34.53 -7.39 26.38
C LEU A 645 -35.49 -6.22 26.12
N ASP A 646 -36.25 -6.27 25.02
CA ASP A 646 -37.25 -5.27 24.68
C ASP A 646 -38.68 -5.63 25.16
N PRO A 647 -39.60 -4.65 25.29
CA PRO A 647 -40.98 -4.91 25.67
C PRO A 647 -41.67 -5.90 24.73
N GLY A 648 -42.07 -7.06 25.25
CA GLY A 648 -42.77 -8.12 24.51
C GLY A 648 -41.89 -9.29 24.08
N GLU A 649 -40.58 -9.24 24.35
CA GLU A 649 -39.64 -10.33 24.04
C GLU A 649 -39.54 -11.37 25.17
N ASP A 650 -39.77 -10.98 26.44
CA ASP A 650 -39.80 -11.87 27.60
C ASP A 650 -41.03 -12.81 27.58
N THR A 651 -40.92 -13.93 26.87
CA THR A 651 -42.03 -14.86 26.63
C THR A 651 -42.40 -15.63 27.91
N ASN A 652 -41.42 -15.84 28.80
CA ASN A 652 -41.58 -16.67 29.98
C ASN A 652 -41.65 -15.88 31.31
N GLY A 653 -41.47 -14.56 31.25
CA GLY A 653 -41.69 -13.61 32.34
C GLY A 653 -40.59 -13.58 33.40
N ASN A 654 -39.37 -14.04 33.08
CA ASN A 654 -38.27 -14.10 34.04
C ASN A 654 -37.35 -12.86 34.02
N GLY A 655 -37.61 -11.89 33.16
CA GLY A 655 -36.87 -10.63 33.08
C GLY A 655 -35.48 -10.74 32.44
N ARG A 656 -35.21 -11.80 31.65
CA ARG A 656 -34.01 -11.94 30.81
C ARG A 656 -34.37 -12.52 29.43
N LEU A 657 -33.44 -12.46 28.49
CA LEU A 657 -33.56 -13.17 27.21
C LEU A 657 -33.20 -14.64 27.37
N ASP A 658 -34.09 -15.54 26.96
CA ASP A 658 -33.84 -16.98 26.84
C ASP A 658 -33.87 -17.45 25.37
N PRO A 659 -32.78 -18.04 24.86
CA PRO A 659 -31.44 -18.00 25.43
C PRO A 659 -30.80 -16.63 25.19
N GLY A 660 -29.99 -16.14 26.13
CA GLY A 660 -29.08 -15.03 25.86
C GLY A 660 -27.91 -15.44 24.95
N ASN A 661 -26.89 -14.57 24.86
CA ASN A 661 -25.65 -14.84 24.12
C ASN A 661 -24.80 -15.90 24.83
N VAL A 662 -25.13 -17.17 24.60
CA VAL A 662 -24.51 -18.35 25.25
C VAL A 662 -23.48 -19.09 24.38
N VAL A 663 -23.23 -18.58 23.18
CA VAL A 663 -22.31 -19.11 22.16
C VAL A 663 -21.58 -17.96 21.48
N THR A 664 -20.30 -18.15 21.18
CA THR A 664 -19.46 -17.15 20.48
C THR A 664 -18.43 -17.85 19.60
N PRO A 665 -18.02 -17.29 18.46
CA PRO A 665 -16.79 -17.73 17.81
C PRO A 665 -15.58 -17.37 18.69
N SER A 666 -14.47 -18.10 18.55
CA SER A 666 -13.22 -17.84 19.27
C SER A 666 -12.53 -16.54 18.81
N VAL A 667 -12.87 -16.06 17.61
CA VAL A 667 -12.43 -14.80 17.03
C VAL A 667 -13.61 -14.13 16.31
N ALA A 668 -13.67 -12.79 16.32
CA ALA A 668 -14.71 -12.03 15.63
C ALA A 668 -14.52 -11.98 14.10
N SER A 669 -13.29 -12.22 13.63
CA SER A 669 -12.96 -12.33 12.22
C SER A 669 -11.74 -13.20 12.00
N VAL A 670 -11.69 -13.89 10.86
CA VAL A 670 -10.54 -14.67 10.41
C VAL A 670 -10.05 -14.16 9.06
N VAL A 671 -8.74 -14.24 8.82
CA VAL A 671 -8.14 -13.87 7.52
C VAL A 671 -7.72 -15.15 6.80
N THR A 672 -8.10 -15.29 5.54
CA THR A 672 -7.78 -16.49 4.77
C THR A 672 -6.30 -16.59 4.42
N ASP A 673 -5.76 -17.81 4.47
CA ASP A 673 -4.39 -18.14 4.07
C ASP A 673 -4.23 -18.18 2.53
N LEU A 674 -3.10 -18.70 2.03
CA LEU A 674 -2.84 -18.78 0.58
C LEU A 674 -3.78 -19.75 -0.16
N ASP A 675 -4.33 -20.72 0.55
CA ASP A 675 -5.26 -21.72 0.02
C ASP A 675 -6.73 -21.32 0.25
N GLY A 676 -6.96 -20.11 0.76
CA GLY A 676 -8.29 -19.53 0.95
C GLY A 676 -8.98 -19.98 2.24
N PHE A 677 -8.27 -20.64 3.15
CA PHE A 677 -8.83 -21.18 4.39
C PHE A 677 -8.60 -20.26 5.59
N GLY A 678 -9.54 -20.25 6.53
CA GLY A 678 -9.39 -19.65 7.85
C GLY A 678 -10.03 -20.52 8.93
N ASP A 679 -9.28 -20.89 9.96
CA ASP A 679 -9.76 -21.74 11.05
C ASP A 679 -10.24 -20.92 12.26
N PHE A 680 -11.29 -21.40 12.93
CA PHE A 680 -11.78 -20.85 14.19
C PHE A 680 -12.58 -21.92 14.97
N ASP A 681 -12.90 -21.64 16.23
CA ASP A 681 -13.75 -22.52 17.03
C ASP A 681 -15.06 -21.83 17.38
N VAL A 682 -16.14 -22.59 17.51
CA VAL A 682 -17.38 -22.13 18.16
C VAL A 682 -17.33 -22.57 19.63
N LEU A 683 -17.33 -21.59 20.54
CA LEU A 683 -17.17 -21.77 21.98
C LEU A 683 -18.52 -21.63 22.70
N TYR A 684 -18.80 -22.56 23.61
CA TYR A 684 -20.01 -22.55 24.44
C TYR A 684 -19.82 -23.35 25.74
N ALA A 685 -20.56 -22.99 26.77
CA ALA A 685 -20.51 -23.73 28.04
C ALA A 685 -21.15 -25.11 27.89
N GLN A 686 -20.58 -26.13 28.55
CA GLN A 686 -21.00 -27.53 28.40
C GLN A 686 -22.49 -27.75 28.69
N GLN A 687 -23.07 -26.99 29.63
CA GLN A 687 -24.48 -27.11 30.02
C GLN A 687 -25.47 -26.77 28.90
N TYR A 688 -25.04 -26.08 27.83
CA TYR A 688 -25.88 -25.71 26.69
C TYR A 688 -25.84 -26.73 25.55
N ALA A 689 -24.94 -27.73 25.63
CA ALA A 689 -24.90 -28.83 24.68
C ALA A 689 -26.26 -29.55 24.63
N ASN A 690 -26.69 -29.93 23.43
CA ASN A 690 -27.98 -30.53 23.08
C ASN A 690 -29.22 -29.63 23.27
N TRP A 691 -29.10 -28.50 23.98
CA TRP A 691 -30.23 -27.65 24.35
C TRP A 691 -30.37 -26.36 23.53
N ILE A 692 -29.33 -25.90 22.85
CA ILE A 692 -29.35 -24.70 22.01
C ILE A 692 -29.19 -25.06 20.53
N SER A 693 -30.00 -24.43 19.69
CA SER A 693 -29.75 -24.34 18.23
C SER A 693 -29.19 -22.95 17.93
N THR A 694 -28.14 -22.88 17.12
CA THR A 694 -27.45 -21.63 16.78
C THR A 694 -27.25 -21.51 15.29
N ASP A 695 -27.26 -20.27 14.80
CA ASP A 695 -26.88 -19.90 13.45
C ASP A 695 -25.50 -19.25 13.48
N LEU A 696 -24.54 -19.86 12.82
CA LEU A 696 -23.20 -19.30 12.59
C LEU A 696 -23.20 -18.61 11.23
N THR A 697 -23.06 -17.30 11.23
CA THR A 697 -23.01 -16.47 10.03
C THR A 697 -21.58 -16.03 9.74
N ALA A 698 -21.09 -16.32 8.55
CA ALA A 698 -19.83 -15.81 8.02
C ALA A 698 -20.12 -14.80 6.91
N ARG A 699 -19.46 -13.64 6.96
CA ARG A 699 -19.60 -12.58 5.96
C ARG A 699 -18.23 -12.11 5.51
N THR A 700 -18.06 -11.85 4.22
CA THR A 700 -16.81 -11.27 3.71
C THR A 700 -17.09 -10.27 2.61
N ARG A 701 -16.18 -9.32 2.46
CA ARG A 701 -16.19 -8.39 1.34
C ARG A 701 -14.79 -8.30 0.72
N VAL A 702 -14.65 -8.77 -0.51
CA VAL A 702 -13.39 -8.75 -1.24
C VAL A 702 -13.62 -8.11 -2.61
N GLY A 703 -12.85 -7.06 -2.92
CA GLY A 703 -12.89 -6.42 -4.24
C GLY A 703 -14.27 -5.86 -4.65
N GLY A 704 -15.12 -5.50 -3.68
CA GLY A 704 -16.46 -4.98 -3.93
C GLY A 704 -17.56 -6.03 -4.07
N SER A 705 -17.23 -7.32 -3.96
CA SER A 705 -18.19 -8.43 -3.86
C SER A 705 -18.39 -8.80 -2.40
N GLU A 706 -19.63 -9.08 -2.01
CA GLU A 706 -20.02 -9.52 -0.67
C GLU A 706 -20.67 -10.89 -0.80
N ASP A 707 -20.34 -11.78 0.15
CA ASP A 707 -21.04 -13.04 0.30
C ASP A 707 -21.29 -13.32 1.79
N ILE A 708 -22.37 -14.06 2.05
CA ILE A 708 -22.86 -14.38 3.37
C ILE A 708 -23.27 -15.85 3.37
N GLU A 709 -22.64 -16.64 4.25
CA GLU A 709 -22.98 -18.04 4.46
C GLU A 709 -23.47 -18.26 5.89
N VAL A 710 -24.52 -19.07 6.06
CA VAL A 710 -25.11 -19.38 7.36
C VAL A 710 -25.14 -20.90 7.59
N SER A 711 -24.56 -21.36 8.69
CA SER A 711 -24.63 -22.75 9.15
C SER A 711 -25.46 -22.84 10.43
N SER A 712 -26.59 -23.55 10.35
CA SER A 712 -27.49 -23.80 11.48
C SER A 712 -27.26 -25.19 12.08
N PHE A 713 -26.98 -25.26 13.38
CA PHE A 713 -26.76 -26.54 14.05
C PHE A 713 -27.16 -26.51 15.53
N ILE A 714 -27.36 -27.70 16.12
CA ILE A 714 -27.55 -27.87 17.56
C ILE A 714 -26.17 -27.97 18.18
N LEU A 715 -25.93 -27.23 19.27
CA LEU A 715 -24.66 -27.31 19.99
C LEU A 715 -24.40 -28.76 20.44
N PRO A 716 -23.35 -29.43 19.92
CA PRO A 716 -23.11 -30.83 20.26
C PRO A 716 -22.41 -30.95 21.64
N GLY A 717 -22.25 -32.17 22.13
CA GLY A 717 -21.47 -32.47 23.33
C GLY A 717 -20.40 -33.53 23.06
N ILE A 718 -19.37 -33.60 23.89
CA ILE A 718 -18.31 -34.60 23.76
C ILE A 718 -18.85 -35.97 24.21
N ALA A 719 -18.68 -36.99 23.39
CA ALA A 719 -19.26 -38.32 23.62
C ALA A 719 -18.88 -38.97 24.97
N SER A 720 -17.71 -38.64 25.54
CA SER A 720 -17.29 -39.11 26.88
C SER A 720 -18.22 -38.67 27.99
N ASP A 721 -18.82 -37.48 27.86
CA ASP A 721 -19.57 -36.86 28.96
C ASP A 721 -21.00 -37.42 29.03
N PHE A 722 -21.39 -38.22 28.03
CA PHE A 722 -22.71 -38.83 27.91
C PHE A 722 -22.64 -40.37 27.98
N ASN A 723 -21.47 -40.99 28.21
CA ASN A 723 -21.31 -42.45 28.11
C ASN A 723 -21.19 -43.20 29.45
N GLN A 724 -21.37 -42.51 30.58
CA GLN A 724 -21.32 -43.11 31.93
C GLN A 724 -22.69 -43.03 32.60
N GLU A 725 -23.32 -44.16 32.93
CA GLU A 725 -24.66 -44.21 33.55
C GLU A 725 -24.73 -43.54 34.92
N ASP A 726 -23.64 -43.59 35.69
CA ASP A 726 -23.55 -43.09 37.05
C ASP A 726 -23.10 -41.61 37.14
N GLN A 727 -22.79 -40.98 36.02
CA GLN A 727 -22.41 -39.57 35.95
C GLN A 727 -23.45 -38.79 35.18
N SER A 728 -24.08 -37.82 35.84
CA SER A 728 -25.04 -36.94 35.16
C SER A 728 -24.31 -36.04 34.16
N PRO A 729 -24.75 -35.99 32.89
CA PRO A 729 -24.10 -35.17 31.88
C PRO A 729 -24.34 -33.67 32.14
N PRO A 730 -23.51 -32.79 31.57
CA PRO A 730 -23.74 -31.35 31.61
C PRO A 730 -25.14 -30.98 31.08
N GLY A 731 -25.80 -30.02 31.74
CA GLY A 731 -27.15 -29.58 31.35
C GLY A 731 -28.22 -30.64 31.60
N GLN A 732 -28.11 -31.40 32.69
CA GLN A 732 -29.13 -32.35 33.13
C GLN A 732 -29.79 -31.90 34.45
N PRO A 733 -31.09 -31.55 34.46
CA PRO A 733 -31.99 -31.35 33.31
C PRO A 733 -31.59 -30.09 32.49
N SER A 734 -32.31 -29.81 31.40
CA SER A 734 -32.07 -28.62 30.58
C SER A 734 -32.01 -27.35 31.45
N PRO A 735 -31.05 -26.44 31.21
CA PRO A 735 -30.98 -25.15 31.91
C PRO A 735 -32.24 -24.29 31.78
N PHE A 736 -33.10 -24.59 30.81
CA PHE A 736 -34.33 -23.83 30.52
C PHE A 736 -35.60 -24.45 31.11
N GLY A 737 -35.49 -25.60 31.77
CA GLY A 737 -36.60 -26.33 32.40
C GLY A 737 -36.99 -27.61 31.65
N VAL A 738 -38.00 -28.31 32.17
CA VAL A 738 -38.41 -29.65 31.74
C VAL A 738 -39.85 -29.72 31.23
N LEU A 739 -40.68 -28.71 31.46
CA LEU A 739 -42.08 -28.74 31.04
C LEU A 739 -42.23 -28.45 29.54
N PRO A 740 -43.26 -29.01 28.87
CA PRO A 740 -43.54 -28.81 27.46
C PRO A 740 -44.24 -27.46 27.18
N THR A 741 -43.73 -26.36 27.75
CA THR A 741 -44.22 -25.00 27.51
C THR A 741 -43.09 -23.99 27.51
N CYS A 742 -43.16 -23.01 26.58
CA CYS A 742 -42.22 -21.89 26.50
C CYS A 742 -42.62 -20.70 27.38
N THR A 743 -43.84 -20.68 27.93
CA THR A 743 -44.35 -19.53 28.68
C THR A 743 -44.02 -19.56 30.17
N LEU A 744 -43.26 -20.56 30.62
CA LEU A 744 -42.83 -20.70 32.00
C LEU A 744 -41.31 -20.84 32.04
N SER A 745 -40.67 -20.04 32.87
CA SER A 745 -39.23 -20.13 33.10
C SER A 745 -38.86 -21.35 33.97
N VAL A 746 -37.58 -21.73 34.00
CA VAL A 746 -37.09 -22.80 34.88
C VAL A 746 -37.28 -22.45 36.37
N GLU A 747 -37.17 -21.17 36.72
CA GLU A 747 -37.38 -20.68 38.07
C GLU A 747 -38.86 -20.77 38.49
N ALA A 748 -39.76 -20.50 37.54
CA ALA A 748 -41.20 -20.71 37.68
C ALA A 748 -41.54 -22.19 37.84
N GLU A 749 -40.87 -23.08 37.11
CA GLU A 749 -41.04 -24.53 37.25
C GLU A 749 -40.61 -25.05 38.62
N ALA A 750 -39.48 -24.57 39.13
CA ALA A 750 -38.99 -24.93 40.46
C ALA A 750 -39.90 -24.44 41.60
N SER A 751 -40.79 -23.48 41.30
CA SER A 751 -41.75 -22.89 42.25
C SER A 751 -43.17 -23.43 42.08
N LEU A 752 -43.35 -24.55 41.36
CA LEU A 752 -44.64 -25.23 41.27
C LEU A 752 -45.03 -25.78 42.64
N PHE A 753 -46.14 -25.28 43.18
CA PHE A 753 -46.80 -25.87 44.35
C PHE A 753 -48.28 -26.06 44.03
N LEU A 754 -48.85 -27.18 44.51
CA LEU A 754 -50.29 -27.42 44.45
C LEU A 754 -50.97 -26.46 45.43
N THR A 755 -51.82 -25.56 44.94
CA THR A 755 -52.62 -24.67 45.79
C THR A 755 -54.09 -25.06 45.74
N ALA A 756 -54.72 -25.15 46.92
CA ALA A 756 -56.14 -25.39 47.08
C ALA A 756 -56.81 -24.12 47.62
N THR A 757 -57.27 -23.23 46.74
CA THR A 757 -58.19 -22.13 47.09
C THR A 757 -59.29 -22.00 46.02
N PRO A 758 -60.53 -21.66 46.41
CA PRO A 758 -61.66 -22.56 46.40
C PRO A 758 -62.18 -22.91 44.98
N ASN A 759 -61.85 -24.14 44.55
CA ASN A 759 -62.34 -24.90 43.39
C ASN A 759 -62.13 -24.30 41.98
N PRO A 760 -61.49 -25.03 41.02
CA PRO A 760 -60.92 -26.40 41.05
C PRO A 760 -59.42 -26.45 41.43
N LEU A 761 -58.86 -27.66 41.61
CA LEU A 761 -57.41 -27.90 41.72
C LEU A 761 -56.69 -27.25 40.53
N SER A 762 -55.82 -26.29 40.83
CA SER A 762 -55.08 -25.54 39.84
C SER A 762 -53.59 -25.57 40.16
N LEU A 763 -52.77 -25.74 39.13
CA LEU A 763 -51.35 -25.42 39.24
C LEU A 763 -51.24 -23.89 39.35
N SER A 764 -50.65 -23.39 40.42
CA SER A 764 -50.33 -21.96 40.51
C SER A 764 -48.82 -21.75 40.48
N VAL A 765 -48.40 -20.81 39.64
CA VAL A 765 -47.01 -20.37 39.54
C VAL A 765 -46.98 -18.89 39.87
N GLY A 766 -46.23 -18.50 40.92
CA GLY A 766 -46.05 -17.08 41.29
C GLY A 766 -47.34 -16.29 41.54
N GLY A 767 -48.44 -16.95 41.93
CA GLY A 767 -49.75 -16.31 42.15
C GLY A 767 -50.72 -16.32 40.96
N THR A 768 -50.36 -16.94 39.83
CA THR A 768 -51.21 -17.05 38.64
C THR A 768 -51.78 -18.47 38.49
N THR A 769 -53.09 -18.59 38.31
CA THR A 769 -53.82 -19.87 38.23
C THR A 769 -53.88 -20.38 36.78
N LEU A 770 -53.26 -21.52 36.49
CA LEU A 770 -53.42 -22.20 35.18
C LEU A 770 -54.74 -23.02 35.18
N GLY A 771 -55.45 -23.02 34.04
CA GLY A 771 -56.79 -23.61 33.90
C GLY A 771 -56.88 -25.12 34.24
N PRO A 772 -58.10 -25.67 34.39
CA PRO A 772 -58.31 -27.01 34.96
C PRO A 772 -57.69 -28.11 34.10
N LEU A 773 -56.72 -28.84 34.67
CA LEU A 773 -56.04 -29.98 34.05
C LEU A 773 -56.82 -31.28 34.33
N SER A 774 -56.97 -32.15 33.32
CA SER A 774 -57.65 -33.45 33.43
C SER A 774 -56.78 -34.54 34.10
N SER A 775 -55.51 -34.28 34.34
CA SER A 775 -54.57 -35.11 35.11
C SER A 775 -53.37 -34.25 35.50
N VAL A 776 -52.96 -34.25 36.77
CA VAL A 776 -51.81 -33.47 37.27
C VAL A 776 -50.77 -34.44 37.83
N SER A 777 -49.54 -34.37 37.30
CA SER A 777 -48.36 -34.94 37.95
C SER A 777 -47.49 -33.80 38.48
N GLY A 778 -46.86 -33.99 39.64
CA GLY A 778 -45.98 -33.00 40.27
C GLY A 778 -44.91 -33.66 41.14
N SER A 779 -43.89 -32.91 41.53
CA SER A 779 -42.94 -33.34 42.57
C SER A 779 -43.36 -32.71 43.91
N VAL A 780 -43.28 -33.49 44.99
CA VAL A 780 -43.50 -33.00 46.35
C VAL A 780 -42.29 -33.41 47.17
N THR A 781 -41.61 -32.45 47.77
CA THR A 781 -40.57 -32.72 48.76
C THR A 781 -41.22 -33.14 50.06
N VAL A 782 -40.97 -34.38 50.50
CA VAL A 782 -41.43 -34.88 51.80
C VAL A 782 -40.24 -34.91 52.75
N THR A 783 -40.20 -33.96 53.68
CA THR A 783 -39.20 -33.96 54.77
C THR A 783 -39.67 -34.90 55.87
N ALA A 784 -38.85 -35.90 56.21
CA ALA A 784 -39.08 -36.77 57.36
C ALA A 784 -37.88 -36.66 58.31
N ASP A 785 -38.14 -36.36 59.59
CA ASP A 785 -37.11 -36.41 60.62
C ASP A 785 -36.69 -37.87 60.87
N LEU A 786 -35.70 -38.33 60.12
CA LEU A 786 -35.06 -39.62 60.34
C LEU A 786 -33.85 -39.44 61.28
N VAL A 787 -33.73 -40.33 62.26
CA VAL A 787 -32.64 -40.30 63.25
C VAL A 787 -31.29 -40.45 62.52
N PRO A 788 -30.20 -39.74 62.91
CA PRO A 788 -29.06 -39.46 62.02
C PRO A 788 -28.09 -40.63 61.70
N SER A 789 -28.51 -41.89 61.72
CA SER A 789 -27.56 -43.01 61.59
C SER A 789 -28.08 -44.26 60.88
N SER A 790 -29.12 -44.18 60.06
CA SER A 790 -29.58 -45.32 59.27
C SER A 790 -29.25 -45.15 57.78
N ASP A 791 -28.38 -46.04 57.30
CA ASP A 791 -28.17 -46.30 55.87
C ASP A 791 -29.48 -46.81 55.24
N LEU A 792 -29.98 -46.10 54.22
CA LEU A 792 -31.25 -46.39 53.53
C LEU A 792 -31.04 -47.18 52.23
N THR A 793 -29.82 -47.64 51.95
CA THR A 793 -29.50 -48.33 50.70
C THR A 793 -30.28 -49.65 50.59
N GLY A 794 -31.15 -49.76 49.58
CA GLY A 794 -31.96 -50.96 49.29
C GLY A 794 -33.37 -50.99 49.92
N SER A 795 -33.84 -49.89 50.53
CA SER A 795 -35.21 -49.79 51.04
C SER A 795 -36.24 -49.70 49.91
N SER A 796 -37.32 -50.48 49.98
CA SER A 796 -38.50 -50.27 49.14
C SER A 796 -39.51 -49.39 49.86
N ILE A 797 -40.07 -48.41 49.13
CA ILE A 797 -41.08 -47.51 49.63
C ILE A 797 -42.38 -47.84 48.90
N VAL A 798 -43.42 -48.16 49.67
CA VAL A 798 -44.77 -48.30 49.15
C VAL A 798 -45.63 -47.33 49.94
N ALA A 799 -46.23 -46.38 49.23
CA ALA A 799 -47.20 -45.46 49.79
C ALA A 799 -48.47 -45.53 48.95
N ASN A 800 -49.56 -45.93 49.59
CA ASN A 800 -50.89 -45.92 48.99
C ASN A 800 -51.77 -45.03 49.87
N ALA A 801 -52.20 -43.91 49.31
CA ALA A 801 -53.24 -43.07 49.91
C ALA A 801 -54.46 -43.10 48.98
N THR A 802 -55.52 -43.76 49.43
CA THR A 802 -56.78 -43.87 48.70
C THR A 802 -57.86 -43.14 49.47
N SER A 803 -58.41 -42.10 48.85
CA SER A 803 -59.69 -41.52 49.28
C SER A 803 -60.77 -41.89 48.28
N ALA A 804 -62.03 -41.61 48.61
CA ALA A 804 -63.15 -41.86 47.69
C ALA A 804 -63.06 -41.07 46.37
N ASN A 805 -62.15 -40.09 46.26
CA ASN A 805 -62.12 -39.13 45.16
C ASN A 805 -60.76 -38.97 44.46
N PHE A 806 -59.67 -39.51 45.02
CA PHE A 806 -58.34 -39.44 44.41
C PHE A 806 -57.48 -40.63 44.82
N VAL A 807 -56.54 -40.98 43.95
CA VAL A 807 -55.46 -41.94 44.19
C VAL A 807 -54.15 -41.18 44.17
N ILE A 808 -53.33 -41.36 45.20
CA ILE A 808 -51.95 -40.87 45.22
C ILE A 808 -51.04 -42.07 45.08
N ASP A 809 -50.35 -42.14 43.95
CA ASP A 809 -49.31 -43.13 43.69
C ASP A 809 -47.93 -42.46 43.81
N ILE A 810 -47.12 -42.96 44.74
CA ILE A 810 -45.74 -42.52 44.93
C ILE A 810 -44.83 -43.58 44.32
N THR A 811 -44.18 -43.25 43.21
CA THR A 811 -43.25 -44.17 42.53
C THR A 811 -41.82 -43.65 42.71
N ALA A 812 -40.97 -44.42 43.37
CA ALA A 812 -39.54 -44.11 43.51
C ALA A 812 -38.75 -44.90 42.45
N PRO A 813 -37.97 -44.27 41.55
CA PRO A 813 -37.20 -45.03 40.56
C PRO A 813 -35.95 -45.69 41.16
N SER A 814 -35.24 -45.04 42.09
CA SER A 814 -34.02 -45.56 42.73
C SER A 814 -33.49 -44.53 43.72
N ILE A 815 -33.01 -44.96 44.90
CA ILE A 815 -32.48 -44.07 45.95
C ILE A 815 -31.19 -43.41 45.46
N GLN A 816 -31.17 -42.08 45.39
CA GLN A 816 -29.92 -41.30 45.39
C GLN A 816 -29.67 -40.78 46.80
N THR A 817 -28.49 -41.07 47.33
CA THR A 817 -28.00 -40.49 48.59
C THR A 817 -27.94 -38.97 48.48
N VAL A 818 -28.60 -38.26 49.38
CA VAL A 818 -28.34 -36.84 49.68
C VAL A 818 -27.70 -36.81 51.06
N SER A 819 -26.56 -36.11 51.22
CA SER A 819 -26.04 -35.81 52.54
C SER A 819 -26.93 -34.75 53.19
N GLY A 820 -27.69 -35.15 54.21
CA GLY A 820 -28.70 -34.32 54.86
C GLY A 820 -30.02 -35.09 54.98
N ASN A 821 -30.82 -34.80 55.99
CA ASN A 821 -32.03 -35.57 56.34
C ASN A 821 -33.20 -35.45 55.32
N ASP A 822 -32.92 -35.08 54.07
CA ASP A 822 -33.93 -34.75 53.07
C ASP A 822 -33.88 -35.72 51.88
N ALA A 823 -35.06 -36.22 51.47
CA ALA A 823 -35.22 -37.04 50.27
C ALA A 823 -36.31 -36.45 49.36
N LEU A 824 -36.07 -36.47 48.05
CA LEU A 824 -36.98 -35.94 47.04
C LEU A 824 -37.71 -37.08 46.32
N PHE A 825 -39.04 -36.97 46.16
CA PHE A 825 -39.87 -37.98 45.51
C PHE A 825 -40.78 -37.36 44.44
N ILE A 826 -41.08 -38.14 43.40
CA ILE A 826 -42.12 -37.81 42.41
C ILE A 826 -43.44 -38.42 42.89
N VAL A 827 -44.50 -37.60 42.91
CA VAL A 827 -45.83 -38.01 43.38
C VAL A 827 -46.84 -37.82 42.26
N THR A 828 -47.52 -38.89 41.88
CA THR A 828 -48.62 -38.82 40.91
C THR A 828 -49.93 -38.77 41.66
N VAL A 829 -50.77 -37.76 41.37
CA VAL A 829 -52.11 -37.63 41.95
C VAL A 829 -53.14 -37.78 40.85
N GLU A 830 -53.88 -38.88 40.86
CA GLU A 830 -54.96 -39.14 39.92
C GLU A 830 -56.33 -38.81 40.55
N ASN A 831 -57.12 -37.99 39.86
CA ASN A 831 -58.51 -37.76 40.22
C ASN A 831 -59.35 -38.94 39.70
N THR A 832 -60.02 -39.65 40.62
CA THR A 832 -60.86 -40.81 40.27
C THR A 832 -62.36 -40.48 40.28
N SER A 833 -62.73 -39.21 40.51
CA SER A 833 -64.12 -38.75 40.56
C SER A 833 -64.69 -38.49 39.16
N THR A 834 -65.94 -38.91 38.94
CA THR A 834 -66.72 -38.62 37.72
C THR A 834 -67.37 -37.24 37.71
N THR A 835 -67.07 -36.40 38.71
CA THR A 835 -67.67 -35.07 38.88
C THR A 835 -66.60 -33.98 38.84
N THR A 836 -66.94 -32.80 38.32
CA THR A 836 -66.02 -31.65 38.14
C THR A 836 -65.62 -30.94 39.43
N SER A 837 -66.01 -31.45 40.61
CA SER A 837 -65.67 -30.90 41.92
C SER A 837 -65.48 -32.02 42.94
N VAL A 838 -64.27 -32.14 43.48
CA VAL A 838 -63.94 -33.08 44.55
C VAL A 838 -63.86 -32.32 45.88
N PRO A 839 -64.61 -32.72 46.93
CA PRO A 839 -64.44 -32.13 48.26
C PRO A 839 -63.09 -32.55 48.85
N VAL A 840 -62.28 -31.57 49.26
CA VAL A 840 -60.98 -31.79 49.92
C VAL A 840 -61.22 -32.12 51.40
N ALA A 841 -60.51 -33.13 51.92
CA ALA A 841 -60.54 -33.46 53.34
C ALA A 841 -59.86 -32.36 54.17
N ALA A 842 -60.36 -32.10 55.39
CA ALA A 842 -59.86 -30.99 56.22
C ALA A 842 -58.35 -31.10 56.51
N THR A 843 -57.67 -29.95 56.62
CA THR A 843 -56.27 -29.89 57.07
C THR A 843 -56.10 -30.68 58.39
N GLY A 844 -55.06 -31.51 58.45
CA GLY A 844 -54.85 -32.47 59.54
C GLY A 844 -55.49 -33.84 59.30
N THR A 845 -56.21 -34.05 58.18
CA THR A 845 -56.73 -35.38 57.83
C THR A 845 -55.60 -36.27 57.37
N GLN A 846 -55.45 -37.42 58.04
CA GLN A 846 -54.57 -38.48 57.57
C GLN A 846 -55.19 -39.14 56.33
N VAL A 847 -54.49 -39.07 55.20
CA VAL A 847 -54.97 -39.57 53.90
C VAL A 847 -54.29 -40.89 53.48
N GLY A 848 -53.22 -41.26 54.17
CA GLY A 848 -52.56 -42.54 53.97
C GLY A 848 -51.40 -42.74 54.93
N THR A 849 -50.54 -43.70 54.60
CA THR A 849 -49.30 -43.98 55.32
C THR A 849 -48.20 -44.32 54.33
N VAL A 850 -46.99 -43.84 54.58
CA VAL A 850 -45.77 -44.27 53.89
C VAL A 850 -45.07 -45.29 54.77
N THR A 851 -44.72 -46.45 54.22
CA THR A 851 -43.94 -47.46 54.96
C THR A 851 -42.53 -47.53 54.40
N PHE A 852 -41.53 -47.33 55.26
CA PHE A 852 -40.13 -47.54 54.96
C PHE A 852 -39.72 -48.93 55.45
N ALA A 853 -39.18 -49.76 54.54
CA ALA A 853 -38.60 -51.06 54.89
C ALA A 853 -37.08 -50.93 55.03
N LEU A 854 -36.57 -51.07 56.25
CA LEU A 854 -35.15 -51.06 56.61
C LEU A 854 -34.76 -52.49 57.03
N GLY A 855 -34.43 -53.35 56.07
CA GLY A 855 -34.24 -54.79 56.34
C GLY A 855 -35.53 -55.44 56.86
N GLU A 856 -35.50 -56.07 58.04
CA GLU A 856 -36.69 -56.68 58.68
C GLU A 856 -37.56 -55.67 59.47
N ALA A 857 -37.09 -54.44 59.68
CA ALA A 857 -37.83 -53.40 60.40
C ALA A 857 -38.70 -52.55 59.45
N LYS A 858 -39.93 -52.23 59.88
CA LYS A 858 -40.85 -51.35 59.15
C LYS A 858 -41.13 -50.09 59.96
N VAL A 859 -40.88 -48.93 59.36
CA VAL A 859 -41.26 -47.61 59.91
C VAL A 859 -42.45 -47.11 59.12
N VAL A 860 -43.58 -46.90 59.81
CA VAL A 860 -44.83 -46.43 59.18
C VAL A 860 -45.05 -44.98 59.59
N VAL A 861 -45.08 -44.08 58.61
CA VAL A 861 -45.27 -42.65 58.82
C VAL A 861 -46.65 -42.25 58.27
N PRO A 862 -47.52 -41.60 59.09
CA PRO A 862 -48.80 -41.11 58.61
C PRO A 862 -48.61 -39.97 57.62
N VAL A 863 -49.32 -40.03 56.48
CA VAL A 863 -49.40 -38.92 55.53
C VAL A 863 -50.59 -38.07 55.93
N VAL A 864 -50.29 -36.87 56.41
CA VAL A 864 -51.29 -35.91 56.89
C VAL A 864 -51.32 -34.72 55.95
N LEU A 865 -52.50 -34.31 55.52
CA LEU A 865 -52.65 -33.09 54.73
C LEU A 865 -52.31 -31.88 55.58
N THR A 866 -51.22 -31.18 55.26
CA THR A 866 -50.84 -29.93 55.91
C THR A 866 -51.07 -28.78 54.95
N GLN A 867 -52.15 -28.03 55.24
CA GLN A 867 -52.86 -27.03 54.43
C GLN A 867 -53.59 -27.58 53.22
#